data_AF-A0A1R3VR90-F1
#
_entry.id   AF-A0A1R3VR90-F1
#
_cell.length_a   1.000
_cell.length_b   1.000
_cell.length_c   1.000
_cell.angle_alpha   90.00
_cell.angle_beta   90.00
_cell.angle_gamma   90.00
#
_symmetry.space_group_name_H-M   'P 1'
#
loop_
_entity.id
_entity.type
_entity.pdbx_description
1 polymer ?
#
loop_
_entity_poly.entity_id
_entity_poly.type
_entity_poly.pdbx_seq_one_letter_code
_entity_poly.pdbx_strand_id
1 'polypeptide(L)'
;MSAGALTRWQEVWEQLSDIEQRQALAAIVKRMRDPKARLERLKQTVLRSLARHQRSRIERVMRLKDEPLIAQMQPLVNVLFGPREWTLLYLGYFADHKADLMCRFMSLSGVPHDEHGYVLGGDDLIKPPDDLEATVSIMLKEYGGREVGLYFFVLRMMDPEIWTFLDPVMPRIEAAFWPAQQAFAELDPSPVQDSLASASQSMRPAGSLSGQSSGSAGGVDPPPPWREAFDKGKEAALSGADLPASKDLAVLCGYLCVLARRPDLSVLKQSLANHAKAWRKLMITAGESAPELLIDVLPALFALGESESALTLLRCQKRHVSADYFQRGTTLAQQVAANDEQDAAIQLLKLLLEALIHTPMQRSAREHQRAELELALGRLWHRQGLFEAAAEQFAPWLEDPRICDAALLTDMGLLKAGLTDLTSLKLAQEHLPLQTLRQRLEQGRPYFEDAVERFNDSAAQAHYTLGLMALLDWFEQPTSEALRSSALANLSTGVRPQSGVRPHLWGLVGSYPFYALLLEMARLDLPTAERAMAFWREQQRPLAPVPGAALERLLEQAELLQPAWVVEIGETLMAWDADLASRVLVKPLWWSSSPILFEALCQLCRHSDDQPQERQWHQWQMLVGAALRRDALDIAQEALDAMEQLAVQKRFCEPMLHFIADLDQVYPAWSETDVLRARFRLLRRLGRDADAYAQLRELFFAMRDHRPQEAAQVLELFAECRAPGAYTMDLHLPNWEREEHLAPDIDARLEAGECVNVLFVGGNEIQARYIEDIKAQLHERWPGISVEFRLTGWSSNWGREVDGLKRLAENADVVVLMTMMRTTLGRALREALNDPPRPWVPCTGTGKKAMLTSIHHAARLAKKGTVPI
;
A
#
# COMPACT_ATOMS: atom_id res chain seq x y z
N MET A 1 5.06 -12.49 -28.87
CA MET A 1 4.85 -13.19 -27.58
C MET A 1 3.62 -12.64 -26.89
N SER A 2 2.79 -13.50 -26.28
CA SER A 2 1.51 -13.12 -25.67
C SER A 2 1.68 -12.48 -24.29
N ALA A 3 0.82 -11.51 -23.95
CA ALA A 3 0.72 -10.89 -22.62
C ALA A 3 0.71 -11.90 -21.46
N GLY A 4 0.17 -13.12 -21.69
CA GLY A 4 0.13 -14.19 -20.68
C GLY A 4 1.49 -14.69 -20.18
N ALA A 5 2.59 -14.51 -20.92
CA ALA A 5 3.92 -14.91 -20.45
C ALA A 5 4.47 -13.92 -19.39
N LEU A 6 4.15 -12.62 -19.53
CA LEU A 6 4.51 -11.59 -18.56
C LEU A 6 3.74 -11.77 -17.24
N THR A 7 2.46 -12.14 -17.33
CA THR A 7 1.62 -12.40 -16.14
C THR A 7 2.20 -13.51 -15.26
N ARG A 8 2.74 -14.57 -15.86
CA ARG A 8 3.33 -15.71 -15.10
C ARG A 8 4.63 -15.37 -14.37
N TRP A 9 5.49 -14.51 -14.93
CA TRP A 9 6.68 -14.04 -14.22
C TRP A 9 6.33 -13.21 -12.99
N GLN A 10 5.26 -12.41 -13.10
CA GLN A 10 4.72 -11.61 -12.00
C GLN A 10 4.12 -12.52 -10.93
N GLU A 11 3.37 -13.55 -11.30
CA GLU A 11 2.85 -14.55 -10.36
C GLU A 11 3.98 -15.20 -9.55
N VAL A 12 5.09 -15.61 -10.19
CA VAL A 12 6.26 -16.17 -9.48
C VAL A 12 6.96 -15.13 -8.60
N TRP A 13 7.04 -13.88 -9.05
CA TRP A 13 7.60 -12.78 -8.23
C TRP A 13 6.74 -12.55 -7.00
N GLU A 14 5.43 -12.68 -7.20
CA GLU A 14 4.41 -12.63 -6.19
C GLU A 14 4.39 -13.88 -5.29
N GLN A 15 5.26 -14.86 -5.50
CA GLN A 15 5.46 -15.95 -4.55
C GLN A 15 6.75 -15.81 -3.75
N LEU A 16 7.68 -14.94 -4.14
CA LEU A 16 8.86 -14.62 -3.34
C LEU A 16 8.48 -13.77 -2.10
N SER A 17 9.13 -14.05 -0.98
CA SER A 17 9.09 -13.18 0.21
C SER A 17 9.87 -11.90 -0.04
N ASP A 18 9.63 -10.85 0.75
CA ASP A 18 10.34 -9.57 0.60
C ASP A 18 11.87 -9.72 0.68
N ILE A 19 12.36 -10.63 1.53
CA ILE A 19 13.79 -10.93 1.65
C ILE A 19 14.31 -11.57 0.35
N GLU A 20 13.59 -12.54 -0.21
CA GLU A 20 13.97 -13.21 -1.46
C GLU A 20 13.86 -12.27 -2.67
N GLN A 21 12.85 -11.39 -2.71
CA GLN A 21 12.74 -10.34 -3.72
C GLN A 21 13.95 -9.40 -3.68
N ARG A 22 14.34 -8.95 -2.48
CA ARG A 22 15.55 -8.12 -2.31
C ARG A 22 16.81 -8.87 -2.70
N GLN A 23 16.93 -10.15 -2.35
CA GLN A 23 18.05 -11.00 -2.77
C GLN A 23 18.13 -11.14 -4.29
N ALA A 24 16.99 -11.38 -4.96
CA ALA A 24 16.93 -11.46 -6.40
C ALA A 24 17.36 -10.12 -7.04
N LEU A 25 16.83 -8.99 -6.54
CA LEU A 25 17.22 -7.66 -7.02
C LEU A 25 18.69 -7.35 -6.75
N ALA A 26 19.23 -7.77 -5.60
CA ALA A 26 20.65 -7.64 -5.30
C ALA A 26 21.51 -8.45 -6.28
N ALA A 27 21.09 -9.68 -6.60
CA ALA A 27 21.77 -10.57 -7.54
C ALA A 27 21.82 -9.97 -8.96
N ILE A 28 20.73 -9.36 -9.45
CA ILE A 28 20.73 -8.71 -10.77
C ILE A 28 21.50 -7.38 -10.75
N VAL A 29 21.40 -6.58 -9.67
CA VAL A 29 22.14 -5.31 -9.54
C VAL A 29 23.64 -5.56 -9.50
N LYS A 30 24.08 -6.57 -8.75
CA LYS A 30 25.48 -7.00 -8.72
C LYS A 30 25.98 -7.37 -10.11
N ARG A 31 25.22 -8.15 -10.88
CA ARG A 31 25.55 -8.51 -12.28
C ARG A 31 25.53 -7.31 -13.23
N MET A 32 24.60 -6.36 -13.08
CA MET A 32 24.59 -5.12 -13.87
C MET A 32 25.79 -4.20 -13.57
N ARG A 33 26.40 -4.32 -12.39
CA ARG A 33 27.61 -3.59 -12.03
C ARG A 33 28.89 -4.29 -12.45
N ASP A 34 28.89 -5.61 -12.58
CA ASP A 34 30.04 -6.37 -13.04
C ASP A 34 30.29 -6.14 -14.55
N PRO A 35 31.39 -5.47 -14.93
CA PRO A 35 31.71 -5.27 -16.35
C PRO A 35 31.89 -6.59 -17.11
N LYS A 36 32.28 -7.67 -16.42
CA LYS A 36 32.52 -8.99 -17.03
C LYS A 36 31.22 -9.70 -17.42
N ALA A 37 30.09 -9.36 -16.80
CA ALA A 37 28.80 -9.98 -17.07
C ALA A 37 28.21 -9.58 -18.45
N ARG A 38 28.77 -8.57 -19.12
CA ARG A 38 28.32 -8.07 -20.44
C ARG A 38 26.83 -7.68 -20.51
N LEU A 39 26.27 -7.21 -19.40
CA LEU A 39 24.86 -6.81 -19.26
C LEU A 39 24.59 -5.31 -19.53
N GLU A 40 25.44 -4.63 -20.30
CA GLU A 40 25.33 -3.18 -20.52
C GLU A 40 23.98 -2.76 -21.15
N ARG A 41 23.43 -3.56 -22.07
CA ARG A 41 22.11 -3.28 -22.65
C ARG A 41 20.99 -3.41 -21.62
N LEU A 42 21.01 -4.48 -20.82
CA LEU A 42 20.04 -4.71 -19.74
C LEU A 42 20.05 -3.55 -18.74
N LYS A 43 21.25 -3.20 -18.27
CA LYS A 43 21.50 -2.08 -17.37
C LYS A 43 20.92 -0.78 -17.91
N GLN A 44 21.18 -0.45 -19.18
CA GLN A 44 20.62 0.77 -19.78
C GLN A 44 19.09 0.73 -19.87
N THR A 45 18.49 -0.39 -20.23
CA THR A 45 17.03 -0.55 -20.33
C THR A 45 16.36 -0.36 -18.97
N VAL A 46 16.81 -1.12 -17.96
CA VAL A 46 16.25 -1.09 -16.60
C VAL A 46 16.40 0.28 -15.98
N LEU A 47 17.60 0.88 -16.03
CA LEU A 47 17.86 2.18 -15.40
C LEU A 47 17.14 3.33 -16.13
N ARG A 48 16.95 3.27 -17.46
CA ARG A 48 16.13 4.25 -18.19
C ARG A 48 14.66 4.16 -17.82
N SER A 49 14.13 2.94 -17.71
CA SER A 49 12.73 2.73 -17.30
C SER A 49 12.51 3.27 -15.88
N LEU A 50 13.40 2.94 -14.95
CA LEU A 50 13.35 3.43 -13.57
C LEU A 50 13.42 4.96 -13.50
N ALA A 51 14.36 5.57 -14.23
CA ALA A 51 14.51 7.02 -14.29
C ALA A 51 13.23 7.70 -14.82
N ARG A 52 12.57 7.11 -15.83
CA ARG A 52 11.31 7.61 -16.39
C ARG A 52 10.18 7.58 -15.35
N HIS A 53 10.00 6.46 -14.66
CA HIS A 53 8.95 6.31 -13.64
C HIS A 53 9.14 7.26 -12.45
N GLN A 54 10.40 7.51 -12.06
CA GLN A 54 10.72 8.43 -10.97
C GLN A 54 10.87 9.90 -11.40
N ARG A 55 10.63 10.21 -12.68
CA ARG A 55 10.86 11.55 -13.25
C ARG A 55 12.25 12.11 -12.92
N SER A 56 13.25 11.23 -12.90
CA SER A 56 14.63 11.54 -12.53
C SER A 56 15.56 11.40 -13.74
N ARG A 57 16.73 12.04 -13.68
CA ARG A 57 17.78 11.85 -14.69
C ARG A 57 18.45 10.49 -14.51
N ILE A 58 18.75 9.78 -15.60
CA ILE A 58 19.38 8.46 -15.57
C ILE A 58 20.73 8.50 -14.83
N GLU A 59 21.50 9.58 -14.95
CA GLU A 59 22.79 9.74 -14.28
C GLU A 59 22.63 9.78 -12.76
N ARG A 60 21.50 10.27 -12.25
CA ARG A 60 21.21 10.27 -10.81
C ARG A 60 20.94 8.84 -10.33
N VAL A 61 20.14 8.09 -11.07
CA VAL A 61 19.83 6.68 -10.76
C VAL A 61 21.09 5.82 -10.83
N MET A 62 21.95 6.03 -11.83
CA MET A 62 23.25 5.34 -11.96
C MET A 62 24.21 5.58 -10.80
N ARG A 63 24.06 6.70 -10.06
CA ARG A 63 24.88 7.04 -8.90
C ARG A 63 24.34 6.49 -7.58
N LEU A 64 23.13 5.93 -7.57
CA LEU A 64 22.58 5.31 -6.37
C LEU A 64 23.49 4.16 -5.93
N LYS A 65 23.60 3.96 -4.61
CA LYS A 65 24.19 2.74 -4.05
C LYS A 65 23.23 1.55 -4.25
N ASP A 66 23.71 0.33 -4.03
CA ASP A 66 22.91 -0.89 -4.29
C ASP A 66 21.60 -0.90 -3.52
N GLU A 67 21.64 -0.69 -2.20
CA GLU A 67 20.42 -0.71 -1.38
C GLU A 67 19.36 0.33 -1.80
N PRO A 68 19.67 1.63 -1.95
CA PRO A 68 18.72 2.60 -2.47
C PRO A 68 18.19 2.26 -3.88
N LEU A 69 19.03 1.66 -4.73
CA LEU A 69 18.60 1.24 -6.07
C LEU A 69 17.63 0.07 -6.00
N ILE A 70 17.91 -0.94 -5.16
CA ILE A 70 17.04 -2.10 -4.93
C ILE A 70 15.69 -1.66 -4.37
N ALA A 71 15.68 -0.83 -3.32
CA ALA A 71 14.45 -0.33 -2.70
C ALA A 71 13.57 0.45 -3.70
N GLN A 72 14.19 1.13 -4.65
CA GLN A 72 13.51 1.85 -5.71
C GLN A 72 13.02 0.96 -6.86
N MET A 73 13.73 -0.13 -7.15
CA MET A 73 13.36 -1.09 -8.18
C MET A 73 12.20 -2.00 -7.73
N GLN A 74 12.19 -2.40 -6.46
CA GLN A 74 11.25 -3.38 -5.90
C GLN A 74 9.77 -3.08 -6.22
N PRO A 75 9.21 -1.88 -5.94
CA PRO A 75 7.80 -1.61 -6.23
C PRO A 75 7.49 -1.46 -7.73
N LEU A 76 8.50 -1.39 -8.59
CA LEU A 76 8.36 -1.13 -10.02
C LEU A 76 8.76 -2.30 -10.91
N VAL A 77 9.19 -3.43 -10.33
CA VAL A 77 9.82 -4.55 -11.08
C VAL A 77 8.95 -5.03 -12.25
N ASN A 78 7.62 -5.06 -12.07
CA ASN A 78 6.63 -5.48 -13.07
C ASN A 78 6.64 -4.61 -14.33
N VAL A 79 7.06 -3.36 -14.23
CA VAL A 79 7.15 -2.40 -15.34
C VAL A 79 8.59 -2.22 -15.81
N LEU A 80 9.56 -2.48 -14.93
CA LEU A 80 10.97 -2.40 -15.28
C LEU A 80 11.41 -3.58 -16.15
N PHE A 81 10.87 -4.78 -15.90
CA PHE A 81 11.43 -6.03 -16.40
C PHE A 81 10.56 -6.65 -17.50
N GLY A 82 11.15 -6.85 -18.68
CA GLY A 82 10.62 -7.72 -19.71
C GLY A 82 10.99 -9.19 -19.46
N PRO A 83 10.53 -10.13 -20.30
CA PRO A 83 10.81 -11.56 -20.12
C PRO A 83 12.29 -11.91 -19.99
N ARG A 84 13.16 -11.24 -20.76
CA ARG A 84 14.61 -11.45 -20.69
C ARG A 84 15.19 -10.97 -19.36
N GLU A 85 14.77 -9.80 -18.89
CA GLU A 85 15.15 -9.23 -17.61
C GLU A 85 14.71 -10.16 -16.46
N TRP A 86 13.49 -10.70 -16.54
CA TRP A 86 12.98 -11.69 -15.59
C TRP A 86 13.81 -12.97 -15.56
N THR A 87 14.12 -13.55 -16.73
CA THR A 87 15.00 -14.72 -16.81
C THR A 87 16.35 -14.46 -16.13
N LEU A 88 16.97 -13.31 -16.38
CA LEU A 88 18.27 -12.97 -15.78
C LEU A 88 18.16 -12.69 -14.27
N LEU A 89 17.06 -12.10 -13.82
CA LEU A 89 16.77 -11.90 -12.40
C LEU A 89 16.74 -13.25 -11.67
N TYR A 90 15.89 -14.17 -12.13
CA TYR A 90 15.73 -15.45 -11.47
C TYR A 90 16.96 -16.34 -11.61
N LEU A 91 17.58 -16.40 -12.78
CA LEU A 91 18.82 -17.16 -12.96
C LEU A 91 19.91 -16.65 -12.01
N GLY A 92 19.98 -15.33 -11.81
CA GLY A 92 20.91 -14.75 -10.86
C GLY A 92 20.56 -15.06 -9.40
N TYR A 93 19.28 -14.97 -9.05
CA TYR A 93 18.78 -15.32 -7.73
C TYR A 93 19.07 -16.79 -7.37
N PHE A 94 18.71 -17.73 -8.26
CA PHE A 94 18.92 -19.15 -7.98
C PHE A 94 20.40 -19.51 -7.93
N ALA A 95 21.24 -18.98 -8.84
CA ALA A 95 22.67 -19.26 -8.82
C ALA A 95 23.38 -18.70 -7.57
N ASP A 96 22.96 -17.53 -7.07
CA ASP A 96 23.61 -16.90 -5.91
C ASP A 96 23.08 -17.42 -4.57
N HIS A 97 21.79 -17.78 -4.49
CA HIS A 97 21.10 -18.04 -3.22
C HIS A 97 20.49 -19.45 -3.12
N LYS A 98 20.39 -20.20 -4.21
CA LYS A 98 19.76 -21.52 -4.29
C LYS A 98 20.59 -22.51 -5.14
N ALA A 99 21.91 -22.33 -5.19
CA ALA A 99 22.81 -23.17 -5.98
C ALA A 99 22.70 -24.65 -5.60
N ASP A 100 22.58 -24.96 -4.31
CA ASP A 100 22.42 -26.35 -3.83
C ASP A 100 21.20 -27.04 -4.46
N LEU A 101 20.08 -26.33 -4.54
CA LEU A 101 18.85 -26.83 -5.16
C LEU A 101 19.04 -27.05 -6.67
N MET A 102 19.69 -26.12 -7.37
CA MET A 102 20.00 -26.25 -8.80
C MET A 102 20.93 -27.45 -9.06
N CYS A 103 22.07 -27.50 -8.37
CA CYS A 103 23.08 -28.56 -8.50
C CYS A 103 22.48 -29.93 -8.17
N ARG A 104 21.60 -30.01 -7.16
CA ARG A 104 20.93 -31.25 -6.79
C ARG A 104 20.00 -31.75 -7.89
N PHE A 105 19.18 -30.88 -8.46
CA PHE A 105 18.31 -31.24 -9.58
C PHE A 105 19.11 -31.67 -10.82
N MET A 106 20.16 -30.93 -11.17
CA MET A 106 21.03 -31.26 -12.31
C MET A 106 21.77 -32.60 -12.08
N SER A 107 22.22 -32.86 -10.86
CA SER A 107 22.84 -34.14 -10.48
C SER A 107 21.88 -35.32 -10.62
N LEU A 108 20.63 -35.16 -10.14
CA LEU A 108 19.59 -36.20 -10.27
C LEU A 108 19.18 -36.41 -11.74
N SER A 109 19.28 -35.38 -12.56
CA SER A 109 19.02 -35.43 -14.01
C SER A 109 20.21 -35.94 -14.83
N GLY A 110 21.35 -36.21 -14.19
CA GLY A 110 22.57 -36.63 -14.89
C GLY A 110 23.11 -35.58 -15.86
N VAL A 111 22.80 -34.30 -15.63
CA VAL A 111 23.24 -33.17 -16.45
C VAL A 111 24.55 -32.62 -15.87
N PRO A 112 25.66 -32.60 -16.64
CA PRO A 112 26.91 -31.99 -16.18
C PRO A 112 26.72 -30.50 -15.88
N HIS A 113 27.15 -30.04 -14.70
CA HIS A 113 26.98 -28.67 -14.25
C HIS A 113 28.18 -28.18 -13.41
N ASP A 114 28.32 -26.87 -13.28
CA ASP A 114 29.29 -26.23 -12.38
C ASP A 114 28.78 -26.10 -10.94
N GLU A 115 29.58 -25.49 -10.06
CA GLU A 115 29.23 -25.30 -8.65
C GLU A 115 28.02 -24.37 -8.40
N HIS A 116 27.56 -23.64 -9.41
CA HIS A 116 26.38 -22.79 -9.36
C HIS A 116 25.16 -23.41 -10.06
N GLY A 117 25.30 -24.64 -10.57
CA GLY A 117 24.23 -25.35 -11.27
C GLY A 117 24.07 -24.92 -12.74
N TYR A 118 25.04 -24.21 -13.32
CA TYR A 118 25.04 -23.92 -14.75
C TYR A 118 25.49 -25.14 -15.55
N VAL A 119 24.78 -25.44 -16.63
CA VAL A 119 25.05 -26.62 -17.47
C VAL A 119 26.38 -26.47 -18.21
N LEU A 120 27.25 -27.46 -18.06
CA LEU A 120 28.56 -27.51 -18.72
C LEU A 120 28.42 -28.20 -20.08
N GLY A 121 28.64 -27.45 -21.16
CA GLY A 121 28.68 -27.98 -22.52
C GLY A 121 27.53 -27.55 -23.42
N GLY A 122 26.57 -26.78 -22.91
CA GLY A 122 25.45 -26.25 -23.67
C GLY A 122 24.11 -26.86 -23.27
N ASP A 123 23.03 -26.22 -23.72
CA ASP A 123 21.66 -26.58 -23.39
C ASP A 123 21.22 -27.92 -24.01
N ASP A 124 21.93 -28.41 -25.03
CA ASP A 124 21.72 -29.70 -25.69
C ASP A 124 22.01 -30.91 -24.79
N LEU A 125 22.71 -30.69 -23.68
CA LEU A 125 22.97 -31.71 -22.67
C LEU A 125 21.85 -31.83 -21.62
N ILE A 126 20.88 -30.89 -21.64
CA ILE A 126 19.71 -30.96 -20.77
C ILE A 126 18.78 -32.04 -21.32
N LYS A 127 18.62 -33.10 -20.54
CA LYS A 127 17.77 -34.25 -20.86
C LYS A 127 16.91 -34.61 -19.65
N PRO A 128 15.72 -35.20 -19.87
CA PRO A 128 14.90 -35.68 -18.76
C PRO A 128 15.67 -36.72 -17.93
N PRO A 129 15.54 -36.70 -16.59
CA PRO A 129 16.03 -37.77 -15.72
C PRO A 129 15.42 -39.12 -16.12
N ASP A 130 16.15 -40.21 -15.90
CA ASP A 130 15.67 -41.58 -16.16
C ASP A 130 14.38 -41.89 -15.39
N ASP A 131 14.23 -41.31 -14.19
CA ASP A 131 13.02 -41.35 -13.37
C ASP A 131 12.69 -39.96 -12.82
N LEU A 132 11.84 -39.25 -13.56
CA LEU A 132 11.41 -37.89 -13.22
C LEU A 132 10.57 -37.85 -11.93
N GLU A 133 9.71 -38.83 -11.70
CA GLU A 133 8.84 -38.88 -10.51
C GLU A 133 9.66 -39.12 -9.24
N ALA A 134 10.65 -40.02 -9.29
CA ALA A 134 11.58 -40.22 -8.19
C ALA A 134 12.41 -38.96 -7.93
N THR A 135 12.90 -38.31 -9.00
CA THR A 135 13.65 -37.05 -8.92
C THR A 135 12.83 -35.96 -8.23
N VAL A 136 11.60 -35.71 -8.67
CA VAL A 136 10.70 -34.71 -8.07
C VAL A 136 10.37 -35.07 -6.62
N SER A 137 10.15 -36.35 -6.32
CA SER A 137 9.87 -36.80 -4.94
C SER A 137 11.06 -36.55 -4.01
N ILE A 138 12.29 -36.75 -4.48
CA ILE A 138 13.52 -36.42 -3.72
C ILE A 138 13.61 -34.91 -3.53
N MET A 139 13.42 -34.12 -4.59
CA MET A 139 13.47 -32.65 -4.52
C MET A 139 12.45 -32.09 -3.52
N LEU A 140 11.19 -32.50 -3.61
CA LEU A 140 10.11 -32.06 -2.71
C LEU A 140 10.40 -32.43 -1.25
N LYS A 141 11.03 -33.57 -1.02
CA LYS A 141 11.41 -34.03 0.33
C LYS A 141 12.58 -33.22 0.89
N GLU A 142 13.58 -32.89 0.08
CA GLU A 142 14.81 -32.21 0.52
C GLU A 142 14.62 -30.68 0.68
N TYR A 143 13.84 -30.03 -0.20
CA TYR A 143 13.74 -28.57 -0.27
C TYR A 143 12.31 -28.02 -0.05
N GLY A 144 11.31 -28.90 0.06
CA GLY A 144 9.91 -28.51 0.24
C GLY A 144 9.20 -28.07 -1.05
N GLY A 145 7.87 -28.09 -1.00
CA GLY A 145 7.01 -27.80 -2.16
C GLY A 145 7.19 -26.39 -2.74
N ARG A 146 7.36 -25.39 -1.88
CA ARG A 146 7.49 -23.98 -2.29
C ARG A 146 8.74 -23.74 -3.15
N GLU A 147 9.91 -24.16 -2.68
CA GLU A 147 11.17 -23.86 -3.37
C GLU A 147 11.30 -24.63 -4.69
N VAL A 148 10.93 -25.91 -4.66
CA VAL A 148 10.93 -26.76 -5.86
C VAL A 148 9.93 -26.25 -6.88
N GLY A 149 8.73 -25.84 -6.45
CA GLY A 149 7.73 -25.23 -7.31
C GLY A 149 8.25 -23.97 -7.98
N LEU A 150 8.74 -22.99 -7.21
CA LEU A 150 9.34 -21.76 -7.74
C LEU A 150 10.41 -22.07 -8.80
N TYR A 151 11.33 -22.99 -8.50
CA TYR A 151 12.41 -23.34 -9.40
C TYR A 151 11.89 -23.95 -10.72
N PHE A 152 10.98 -24.92 -10.65
CA PHE A 152 10.49 -25.63 -11.83
C PHE A 152 9.62 -24.72 -12.71
N PHE A 153 8.82 -23.83 -12.10
CA PHE A 153 8.10 -22.79 -12.83
C PHE A 153 9.04 -21.84 -13.56
N VAL A 154 10.10 -21.40 -12.90
CA VAL A 154 11.12 -20.54 -13.53
C VAL A 154 11.77 -21.26 -14.70
N LEU A 155 12.22 -22.51 -14.55
CA LEU A 155 12.80 -23.29 -15.65
C LEU A 155 11.84 -23.36 -16.85
N ARG A 156 10.57 -23.74 -16.62
CA ARG A 156 9.55 -23.80 -17.67
C ARG A 156 9.29 -22.46 -18.37
N MET A 157 9.39 -21.35 -17.65
CA MET A 157 9.22 -20.02 -18.25
C MET A 157 10.47 -19.50 -18.97
N MET A 158 11.66 -19.91 -18.51
CA MET A 158 12.94 -19.54 -19.12
C MET A 158 13.06 -20.11 -20.52
N ASP A 159 12.85 -21.41 -20.67
CA ASP A 159 12.84 -22.10 -21.95
C ASP A 159 11.80 -23.23 -21.94
N PRO A 160 10.57 -22.96 -22.40
CA PRO A 160 9.51 -23.95 -22.39
C PRO A 160 9.86 -25.19 -23.21
N GLU A 161 10.65 -25.06 -24.28
CA GLU A 161 10.98 -26.18 -25.18
C GLU A 161 11.92 -27.17 -24.49
N ILE A 162 13.00 -26.66 -23.88
CA ILE A 162 13.97 -27.47 -23.13
C ILE A 162 13.31 -28.19 -21.95
N TRP A 163 12.44 -27.47 -21.21
CA TRP A 163 11.87 -27.96 -19.95
C TRP A 163 10.48 -28.57 -20.08
N THR A 164 9.99 -28.84 -21.31
CA THR A 164 8.69 -29.49 -21.56
C THR A 164 8.54 -30.85 -20.89
N PHE A 165 9.64 -31.55 -20.61
CA PHE A 165 9.57 -32.85 -19.95
C PHE A 165 9.10 -32.76 -18.49
N LEU A 166 9.04 -31.57 -17.89
CA LEU A 166 8.48 -31.35 -16.55
C LEU A 166 6.95 -31.39 -16.53
N ASP A 167 6.28 -31.23 -17.68
CA ASP A 167 4.82 -31.14 -17.80
C ASP A 167 4.05 -32.26 -17.07
N PRO A 168 4.48 -33.54 -17.12
CA PRO A 168 3.78 -34.63 -16.42
C PRO A 168 3.76 -34.47 -14.90
N VAL A 169 4.76 -33.81 -14.30
CA VAL A 169 4.89 -33.65 -12.84
C VAL A 169 4.42 -32.29 -12.35
N MET A 170 4.17 -31.32 -13.24
CA MET A 170 3.71 -29.98 -12.86
C MET A 170 2.42 -29.98 -12.02
N PRO A 171 1.38 -30.78 -12.28
CA PRO A 171 0.17 -30.77 -11.44
C PRO A 171 0.44 -31.16 -9.98
N ARG A 172 1.37 -32.09 -9.75
CA ARG A 172 1.78 -32.50 -8.41
C ARG A 172 2.60 -31.42 -7.72
N ILE A 173 3.48 -30.76 -8.47
CA ILE A 173 4.26 -29.63 -7.98
C ILE A 173 3.35 -28.44 -7.65
N GLU A 174 2.37 -28.13 -8.50
CA GLU A 174 1.33 -27.11 -8.27
C GLU A 174 0.57 -27.37 -6.98
N ALA A 175 0.14 -28.62 -6.75
CA ALA A 175 -0.54 -29.00 -5.52
C ALA A 175 0.36 -28.81 -4.27
N ALA A 176 1.66 -29.10 -4.38
CA ALA A 176 2.61 -28.87 -3.29
C ALA A 176 2.99 -27.38 -3.13
N PHE A 177 2.88 -26.60 -4.20
CA PHE A 177 3.28 -25.20 -4.27
C PHE A 177 2.20 -24.25 -3.72
N TRP A 178 0.92 -24.60 -3.87
CA TRP A 178 -0.20 -23.73 -3.54
C TRP A 178 -1.19 -24.25 -2.46
N PRO A 179 -0.71 -24.65 -1.27
CA PRO A 179 -1.57 -25.29 -0.26
C PRO A 179 -2.72 -24.40 0.27
N ALA A 180 -2.54 -23.06 0.30
CA ALA A 180 -3.54 -22.14 0.85
C ALA A 180 -4.82 -21.99 0.00
N GLN A 181 -4.76 -22.16 -1.34
CA GLN A 181 -5.99 -22.13 -2.16
C GLN A 181 -6.83 -23.40 -1.98
N GLN A 182 -6.19 -24.54 -1.66
CA GLN A 182 -6.89 -25.80 -1.42
C GLN A 182 -7.55 -25.82 -0.04
N ALA A 183 -6.87 -25.30 1.00
CA ALA A 183 -7.46 -25.14 2.32
C ALA A 183 -8.79 -24.38 2.27
N PHE A 184 -8.90 -23.34 1.43
CA PHE A 184 -10.13 -22.56 1.26
C PHE A 184 -11.23 -23.28 0.46
N ALA A 185 -10.86 -24.15 -0.48
CA ALA A 185 -11.82 -25.00 -1.20
C ALA A 185 -12.38 -26.13 -0.31
N GLU A 186 -11.61 -26.56 0.69
CA GLU A 186 -12.01 -27.57 1.69
C GLU A 186 -12.83 -27.00 2.87
N LEU A 187 -12.94 -25.66 2.99
CA LEU A 187 -13.76 -24.97 4.01
C LEU A 187 -15.28 -25.06 3.78
N ASP A 188 -15.77 -25.89 2.85
CA ASP A 188 -17.21 -26.16 2.65
C ASP A 188 -17.65 -27.50 3.27
N PRO A 189 -18.08 -27.54 4.55
CA PRO A 189 -18.87 -28.64 5.07
C PRO A 189 -20.35 -28.24 5.08
N SER A 190 -21.01 -28.15 3.92
CA SER A 190 -22.48 -28.09 3.87
C SER A 190 -23.08 -29.52 3.76
N PRO A 191 -23.85 -30.00 4.76
CA PRO A 191 -24.49 -31.32 4.75
C PRO A 191 -25.82 -31.28 3.99
N VAL A 192 -25.77 -30.93 2.69
CA VAL A 192 -26.98 -30.86 1.82
C VAL A 192 -26.88 -31.79 0.60
N GLN A 193 -25.78 -32.51 0.42
CA GLN A 193 -25.56 -33.31 -0.80
C GLN A 193 -26.31 -34.66 -0.86
N ASP A 194 -26.88 -35.17 0.23
CA ASP A 194 -27.59 -36.46 0.20
C ASP A 194 -28.96 -36.42 -0.51
N SER A 195 -29.48 -35.24 -0.88
CA SER A 195 -30.77 -35.11 -1.57
C SER A 195 -30.68 -34.94 -3.10
N LEU A 196 -29.48 -34.80 -3.67
CA LEU A 196 -29.32 -34.53 -5.12
C LEU A 196 -28.77 -35.73 -5.92
N ALA A 197 -28.32 -36.80 -5.25
CA ALA A 197 -27.85 -38.02 -5.91
C ALA A 197 -28.95 -38.81 -6.64
N SER A 198 -30.24 -38.49 -6.45
CA SER A 198 -31.37 -39.15 -7.11
C SER A 198 -31.85 -38.48 -8.41
N ALA A 199 -31.30 -37.32 -8.81
CA ALA A 199 -31.81 -36.56 -9.96
C ALA A 199 -30.92 -36.61 -11.22
N SER A 200 -29.69 -37.14 -11.16
CA SER A 200 -28.72 -37.05 -12.28
C SER A 200 -28.60 -38.30 -13.17
N GLN A 201 -29.47 -39.31 -13.04
CA GLN A 201 -29.40 -40.54 -13.86
C GLN A 201 -30.18 -40.49 -15.20
N SER A 202 -30.73 -39.35 -15.61
CA SER A 202 -31.51 -39.26 -16.85
C SER A 202 -31.08 -38.08 -17.72
N MET A 203 -29.90 -38.14 -18.33
CA MET A 203 -29.63 -37.51 -19.63
C MET A 203 -28.28 -37.98 -20.18
N ARG A 204 -28.30 -39.05 -20.98
CA ARG A 204 -27.22 -39.37 -21.92
C ARG A 204 -27.47 -38.59 -23.21
N PRO A 205 -26.53 -37.77 -23.71
CA PRO A 205 -26.62 -37.31 -25.09
C PRO A 205 -26.31 -38.47 -26.03
N ALA A 206 -27.17 -38.63 -27.02
CA ALA A 206 -27.06 -39.60 -28.09
C ALA A 206 -25.91 -39.25 -29.05
N GLY A 207 -25.14 -40.28 -29.40
CA GLY A 207 -24.55 -40.46 -30.73
C GLY A 207 -23.49 -39.45 -31.18
N SER A 208 -22.22 -39.70 -30.83
CA SER A 208 -21.10 -39.22 -31.64
C SER A 208 -21.08 -40.01 -32.96
N LEU A 209 -21.56 -39.39 -34.04
CA LEU A 209 -21.35 -39.88 -35.40
C LEU A 209 -19.87 -39.70 -35.74
N SER A 210 -19.08 -40.76 -35.51
CA SER A 210 -17.78 -40.93 -36.12
C SER A 210 -17.97 -41.14 -37.63
N GLY A 211 -17.95 -40.05 -38.38
CA GLY A 211 -17.84 -40.10 -39.83
C GLY A 211 -16.48 -40.66 -40.20
N GLN A 212 -16.44 -41.95 -40.53
CA GLN A 212 -15.34 -42.56 -41.26
C GLN A 212 -15.28 -41.92 -42.65
N SER A 213 -14.32 -41.01 -42.86
CA SER A 213 -13.91 -40.63 -44.21
C SER A 213 -13.18 -41.83 -44.82
N SER A 214 -13.90 -42.54 -45.67
CA SER A 214 -13.32 -43.52 -46.58
C SER A 214 -12.31 -42.79 -47.47
N GLY A 215 -11.04 -43.20 -47.37
CA GLY A 215 -9.98 -42.74 -48.25
C GLY A 215 -10.27 -43.19 -49.69
N SER A 216 -10.86 -42.31 -50.48
CA SER A 216 -10.65 -42.33 -51.92
C SER A 216 -9.33 -41.60 -52.18
N ALA A 217 -8.39 -42.30 -52.83
CA ALA A 217 -7.22 -41.69 -53.44
C ALA A 217 -7.68 -40.87 -54.66
N GLY A 218 -8.37 -39.76 -54.40
CA GLY A 218 -8.63 -38.72 -55.38
C GLY A 218 -7.32 -37.97 -55.61
N GLY A 219 -6.94 -37.79 -56.88
CA GLY A 219 -5.74 -37.06 -57.25
C GLY A 219 -5.67 -35.72 -56.50
N VAL A 220 -4.59 -35.52 -55.75
CA VAL A 220 -4.31 -34.25 -55.10
C VAL A 220 -4.13 -33.24 -56.23
N ASP A 221 -5.14 -32.39 -56.44
CA ASP A 221 -4.99 -31.24 -57.33
C ASP A 221 -3.72 -30.48 -56.89
N PRO A 222 -2.85 -30.11 -57.83
CA PRO A 222 -1.62 -29.41 -57.50
C PRO A 222 -1.98 -28.17 -56.66
N PRO A 223 -1.22 -27.88 -55.59
CA PRO A 223 -1.51 -26.74 -54.73
C PRO A 223 -1.55 -25.47 -55.59
N PRO A 224 -2.46 -24.52 -55.30
CA PRO A 224 -2.62 -23.33 -56.10
C PRO A 224 -1.27 -22.59 -56.23
N PRO A 225 -0.95 -21.97 -57.39
CA PRO A 225 0.39 -21.45 -57.68
C PRO A 225 0.96 -20.47 -56.64
N TRP A 226 0.09 -19.77 -55.90
CA TRP A 226 0.53 -18.87 -54.82
C TRP A 226 1.10 -19.62 -53.60
N ARG A 227 0.70 -20.88 -53.37
CA ARG A 227 1.13 -21.66 -52.21
C ARG A 227 2.60 -22.04 -52.29
N GLU A 228 3.08 -22.41 -53.47
CA GLU A 228 4.52 -22.68 -53.69
C GLU A 228 5.37 -21.41 -53.44
N ALA A 229 4.90 -20.25 -53.91
CA ALA A 229 5.54 -18.96 -53.65
C ALA A 229 5.50 -18.59 -52.15
N PHE A 230 4.38 -18.84 -51.48
CA PHE A 230 4.23 -18.65 -50.04
C PHE A 230 5.21 -19.53 -49.23
N ASP A 231 5.30 -20.81 -49.55
CA ASP A 231 6.19 -21.75 -48.86
C ASP A 231 7.67 -21.40 -49.05
N LYS A 232 8.08 -20.94 -50.25
CA LYS A 232 9.42 -20.36 -50.49
C LYS A 232 9.71 -19.16 -49.58
N GLY A 233 8.71 -18.31 -49.34
CA GLY A 233 8.81 -17.21 -48.38
C GLY A 233 9.04 -17.68 -46.95
N LYS A 234 8.35 -18.74 -46.53
CA LYS A 234 8.53 -19.35 -45.20
C LYS A 234 9.94 -19.93 -45.05
N GLU A 235 10.41 -20.68 -46.04
CA GLU A 235 11.76 -21.25 -46.05
C GLU A 235 12.85 -20.18 -45.96
N ALA A 236 12.69 -19.06 -46.69
CA ALA A 236 13.59 -17.92 -46.59
C ALA A 236 13.63 -17.34 -45.17
N ALA A 237 12.46 -17.14 -44.54
CA ALA A 237 12.40 -16.65 -43.16
C ALA A 237 13.04 -17.64 -42.17
N LEU A 238 12.74 -18.93 -42.29
CA LEU A 238 13.27 -19.99 -41.41
C LEU A 238 14.79 -20.13 -41.52
N SER A 239 15.34 -20.01 -42.73
CA SER A 239 16.80 -20.03 -42.96
C SER A 239 17.52 -18.74 -42.53
N GLY A 240 16.79 -17.71 -42.11
CA GLY A 240 17.35 -16.41 -41.76
C GLY A 240 17.90 -15.64 -42.96
N ALA A 241 17.57 -16.07 -44.18
CA ALA A 241 17.96 -15.36 -45.39
C ALA A 241 17.14 -14.07 -45.52
N ASP A 242 17.81 -12.95 -45.80
CA ASP A 242 17.11 -11.73 -46.18
C ASP A 242 16.26 -12.00 -47.41
N LEU A 243 14.99 -11.62 -47.36
CA LEU A 243 14.11 -11.77 -48.50
C LEU A 243 14.69 -10.93 -49.65
N PRO A 244 15.08 -11.55 -50.79
CA PRO A 244 15.48 -10.76 -51.97
C PRO A 244 14.32 -9.83 -52.33
N ALA A 245 14.59 -8.72 -53.03
CA ALA A 245 13.59 -7.74 -53.48
C ALA A 245 12.62 -8.33 -54.53
N SER A 246 12.00 -9.45 -54.20
CA SER A 246 11.02 -10.17 -54.98
C SER A 246 9.77 -9.30 -55.09
N LYS A 247 9.25 -9.21 -56.31
CA LYS A 247 7.95 -8.57 -56.58
C LYS A 247 6.79 -9.50 -56.24
N ASP A 248 7.06 -10.75 -55.90
CA ASP A 248 6.06 -11.74 -55.57
C ASP A 248 5.53 -11.52 -54.15
N LEU A 249 4.26 -11.13 -54.07
CA LEU A 249 3.59 -10.82 -52.82
C LEU A 249 3.30 -12.08 -52.00
N ALA A 250 3.16 -13.25 -52.63
CA ALA A 250 2.95 -14.51 -51.92
C ALA A 250 4.21 -14.92 -51.14
N VAL A 251 5.40 -14.73 -51.73
CA VAL A 251 6.69 -14.92 -51.06
C VAL A 251 6.81 -14.00 -49.84
N LEU A 252 6.51 -12.70 -50.00
CA LEU A 252 6.54 -11.76 -48.87
C LEU A 252 5.54 -12.15 -47.78
N CYS A 253 4.35 -12.60 -48.16
CA CYS A 253 3.32 -13.06 -47.23
C CYS A 253 3.82 -14.22 -46.35
N GLY A 254 4.37 -15.28 -46.95
CA GLY A 254 4.92 -16.42 -46.21
C GLY A 254 6.07 -16.03 -45.30
N TYR A 255 6.94 -15.14 -45.78
CA TYR A 255 8.06 -14.61 -44.99
C TYR A 255 7.59 -13.85 -43.74
N LEU A 256 6.64 -12.91 -43.90
CA LEU A 256 6.10 -12.13 -42.78
C LEU A 256 5.34 -13.00 -41.76
N CYS A 257 4.59 -14.02 -42.21
CA CYS A 257 3.88 -14.93 -41.30
C CYS A 257 4.86 -15.69 -40.39
N VAL A 258 5.99 -16.18 -40.92
CA VAL A 258 7.03 -16.82 -40.09
C VAL A 258 7.65 -15.84 -39.11
N LEU A 259 7.96 -14.62 -39.55
CA LEU A 259 8.52 -13.61 -38.65
C LEU A 259 7.53 -13.20 -37.55
N ALA A 260 6.24 -13.12 -37.85
CA ALA A 260 5.19 -12.75 -36.89
C ALA A 260 4.98 -13.80 -35.78
N ARG A 261 5.29 -15.06 -36.05
CA ARG A 261 5.27 -16.14 -35.04
C ARG A 261 6.49 -16.12 -34.13
N ARG A 262 7.55 -15.38 -34.46
CA ARG A 262 8.74 -15.30 -33.62
C ARG A 262 8.47 -14.51 -32.34
N PRO A 263 9.15 -14.86 -31.24
CA PRO A 263 9.01 -14.11 -30.00
C PRO A 263 9.53 -12.67 -30.12
N ASP A 264 10.63 -12.48 -30.87
CA ASP A 264 11.21 -11.17 -31.16
C ASP A 264 10.56 -10.53 -32.40
N LEU A 265 9.67 -9.57 -32.15
CA LEU A 265 8.96 -8.84 -33.21
C LEU A 265 9.80 -7.71 -33.84
N SER A 266 11.01 -7.44 -33.36
CA SER A 266 11.87 -6.38 -33.93
C SER A 266 12.27 -6.69 -35.38
N VAL A 267 12.50 -7.96 -35.70
CA VAL A 267 12.83 -8.43 -37.06
C VAL A 267 11.63 -8.27 -38.00
N LEU A 268 10.42 -8.55 -37.50
CA LEU A 268 9.19 -8.26 -38.26
C LEU A 268 9.06 -6.77 -38.53
N LYS A 269 9.23 -5.91 -37.51
CA LYS A 269 9.15 -4.45 -37.66
C LYS A 269 10.15 -3.92 -38.69
N GLN A 270 11.40 -4.38 -38.61
CA GLN A 270 12.44 -4.02 -39.57
C GLN A 270 12.10 -4.50 -40.99
N SER A 271 11.59 -5.72 -41.13
CA SER A 271 11.18 -6.27 -42.44
C SER A 271 10.01 -5.51 -43.04
N LEU A 272 9.01 -5.11 -42.24
CA LEU A 272 7.90 -4.26 -42.67
C LEU A 272 8.40 -2.90 -43.18
N ALA A 273 9.39 -2.31 -42.51
CA ALA A 273 10.01 -1.06 -42.93
C ALA A 273 10.81 -1.22 -44.24
N ASN A 274 11.66 -2.25 -44.32
CA ASN A 274 12.48 -2.56 -45.50
C ASN A 274 11.63 -2.86 -46.74
N HIS A 275 10.45 -3.45 -46.55
CA HIS A 275 9.53 -3.82 -47.62
C HIS A 275 8.25 -2.97 -47.64
N ALA A 276 8.26 -1.74 -47.11
CA ALA A 276 7.06 -0.92 -46.90
C ALA A 276 6.17 -0.71 -48.15
N LYS A 277 6.75 -0.64 -49.35
CA LYS A 277 5.99 -0.54 -50.61
C LYS A 277 5.29 -1.85 -50.97
N ALA A 278 5.99 -2.97 -50.83
CA ALA A 278 5.44 -4.29 -51.11
C ALA A 278 4.40 -4.68 -50.04
N TRP A 279 4.64 -4.34 -48.77
CA TRP A 279 3.69 -4.49 -47.67
C TRP A 279 2.37 -3.75 -47.93
N ARG A 280 2.42 -2.46 -48.30
CA ARG A 280 1.20 -1.69 -48.66
C ARG A 280 0.42 -2.32 -49.81
N LYS A 281 1.13 -2.86 -50.81
CA LYS A 281 0.49 -3.57 -51.92
C LYS A 281 -0.14 -4.89 -51.45
N LEU A 282 0.59 -5.66 -50.63
CA LEU A 282 0.14 -6.94 -50.06
C LEU A 282 -1.13 -6.75 -49.23
N MET A 283 -1.20 -5.72 -48.37
CA MET A 283 -2.41 -5.43 -47.58
C MET A 283 -3.66 -5.24 -48.44
N ILE A 284 -3.52 -4.76 -49.68
CA ILE A 284 -4.64 -4.52 -50.59
C ILE A 284 -4.96 -5.76 -51.43
N THR A 285 -3.94 -6.49 -51.89
CA THR A 285 -4.08 -7.51 -52.94
C THR A 285 -3.82 -8.96 -52.48
N ALA A 286 -3.76 -9.23 -51.18
CA ALA A 286 -3.41 -10.57 -50.67
C ALA A 286 -4.34 -11.69 -51.18
N GLY A 287 -5.62 -11.41 -51.38
CA GLY A 287 -6.56 -12.37 -51.98
C GLY A 287 -6.61 -13.67 -51.18
N GLU A 288 -6.30 -14.80 -51.82
CA GLU A 288 -6.35 -16.14 -51.19
C GLU A 288 -5.32 -16.35 -50.07
N SER A 289 -4.21 -15.59 -50.01
CA SER A 289 -3.24 -15.69 -48.93
C SER A 289 -3.60 -14.85 -47.69
N ALA A 290 -4.71 -14.11 -47.75
CA ALA A 290 -5.14 -13.22 -46.68
C ALA A 290 -5.46 -13.88 -45.33
N PRO A 291 -6.05 -15.09 -45.25
CA PRO A 291 -6.32 -15.73 -43.97
C PRO A 291 -5.06 -15.92 -43.11
N GLU A 292 -3.93 -16.29 -43.71
CA GLU A 292 -2.65 -16.48 -43.01
C GLU A 292 -2.14 -15.13 -42.46
N LEU A 293 -2.26 -14.04 -43.22
CA LEU A 293 -1.91 -12.69 -42.75
C LEU A 293 -2.77 -12.25 -41.56
N LEU A 294 -4.07 -12.54 -41.61
CA LEU A 294 -4.99 -12.20 -40.52
C LEU A 294 -4.68 -13.01 -39.25
N ILE A 295 -4.31 -14.29 -39.40
CA ILE A 295 -4.00 -15.18 -38.27
C ILE A 295 -2.66 -14.83 -37.63
N ASP A 296 -1.61 -14.65 -38.43
CA ASP A 296 -0.25 -14.51 -37.89
C ASP A 296 0.19 -13.05 -37.76
N VAL A 297 -0.02 -12.25 -38.80
CA VAL A 297 0.56 -10.91 -38.90
C VAL A 297 -0.30 -9.87 -38.18
N LEU A 298 -1.63 -9.96 -38.24
CA LEU A 298 -2.51 -8.99 -37.57
C LEU A 298 -2.25 -8.89 -36.05
N PRO A 299 -2.20 -9.99 -35.27
CA PRO A 299 -1.89 -9.91 -33.85
C PRO A 299 -0.50 -9.33 -33.57
N ALA A 300 0.48 -9.66 -34.41
CA ALA A 300 1.85 -9.17 -34.26
C ALA A 300 1.96 -7.65 -34.51
N LEU A 301 1.17 -7.10 -35.44
CA LEU A 301 1.10 -5.66 -35.68
C LEU A 301 0.56 -4.91 -34.45
N PHE A 302 -0.50 -5.41 -33.82
CA PHE A 302 -0.99 -4.83 -32.57
C PHE A 302 0.05 -4.93 -31.45
N ALA A 303 0.72 -6.07 -31.31
CA ALA A 303 1.80 -6.24 -30.32
C ALA A 303 3.01 -5.31 -30.57
N LEU A 304 3.18 -4.80 -31.80
CA LEU A 304 4.19 -3.80 -32.16
C LEU A 304 3.72 -2.34 -31.96
N GLY A 305 2.46 -2.11 -31.58
CA GLY A 305 1.83 -0.79 -31.53
C GLY A 305 1.50 -0.20 -32.90
N GLU A 306 1.44 -1.02 -33.95
CA GLU A 306 1.19 -0.61 -35.34
C GLU A 306 -0.31 -0.75 -35.71
N SER A 307 -1.18 -0.24 -34.84
CA SER A 307 -2.64 -0.46 -34.89
C SER A 307 -3.31 0.05 -36.15
N GLU A 308 -2.86 1.17 -36.72
CA GLU A 308 -3.39 1.66 -38.00
C GLU A 308 -3.10 0.69 -39.16
N SER A 309 -1.90 0.10 -39.18
CA SER A 309 -1.52 -0.91 -40.19
C SER A 309 -2.33 -2.18 -40.02
N ALA A 310 -2.55 -2.62 -38.77
CA ALA A 310 -3.39 -3.77 -38.46
C ALA A 310 -4.84 -3.54 -38.95
N LEU A 311 -5.45 -2.43 -38.56
CA LEU A 311 -6.83 -2.10 -38.97
C LEU A 311 -6.95 -1.93 -40.48
N THR A 312 -5.92 -1.39 -41.15
CA THR A 312 -5.89 -1.27 -42.61
C THR A 312 -5.82 -2.65 -43.29
N LEU A 313 -4.98 -3.56 -42.80
CA LEU A 313 -4.91 -4.94 -43.28
C LEU A 313 -6.28 -5.61 -43.19
N LEU A 314 -6.93 -5.58 -42.02
CA LEU A 314 -8.25 -6.20 -41.86
C LEU A 314 -9.31 -5.55 -42.75
N ARG A 315 -9.32 -4.21 -42.85
CA ARG A 315 -10.28 -3.48 -43.70
C ARG A 315 -10.17 -3.89 -45.16
N CYS A 316 -8.96 -4.04 -45.67
CA CYS A 316 -8.72 -4.46 -47.05
C CYS A 316 -8.99 -5.97 -47.27
N GLN A 317 -8.83 -6.80 -46.23
CA GLN A 317 -8.95 -8.25 -46.32
C GLN A 317 -10.25 -8.82 -45.71
N LYS A 318 -11.22 -7.98 -45.35
CA LYS A 318 -12.46 -8.40 -44.68
C LYS A 318 -13.29 -9.45 -45.42
N ARG A 319 -13.16 -9.56 -46.76
CA ARG A 319 -13.84 -10.60 -47.57
C ARG A 319 -13.22 -12.00 -47.43
N HIS A 320 -12.03 -12.08 -46.86
CA HIS A 320 -11.27 -13.31 -46.68
C HIS A 320 -11.20 -13.76 -45.21
N VAL A 321 -11.95 -13.12 -44.32
CA VAL A 321 -12.10 -13.56 -42.92
C VAL A 321 -12.84 -14.89 -42.92
N SER A 322 -12.28 -15.92 -42.29
CA SER A 322 -12.93 -17.22 -42.13
C SER A 322 -13.83 -17.25 -40.89
N ALA A 323 -14.74 -18.22 -40.82
CA ALA A 323 -15.61 -18.43 -39.65
C ALA A 323 -14.81 -18.58 -38.35
N ASP A 324 -13.77 -19.42 -38.37
CA ASP A 324 -12.90 -19.67 -37.21
C ASP A 324 -12.13 -18.43 -36.74
N TYR A 325 -11.99 -17.43 -37.60
CA TYR A 325 -11.26 -16.21 -37.27
C TYR A 325 -12.04 -15.30 -36.33
N PHE A 326 -13.37 -15.32 -36.33
CA PHE A 326 -14.15 -14.38 -35.51
C PHE A 326 -13.88 -14.54 -34.03
N GLN A 327 -13.83 -15.77 -33.51
CA GLN A 327 -13.49 -16.04 -32.11
C GLN A 327 -12.07 -15.54 -31.77
N ARG A 328 -11.10 -15.76 -32.68
CA ARG A 328 -9.72 -15.27 -32.53
C ARG A 328 -9.66 -13.74 -32.57
N GLY A 329 -10.40 -13.11 -33.48
CA GLY A 329 -10.50 -11.68 -33.62
C GLY A 329 -11.13 -11.01 -32.39
N THR A 330 -12.17 -11.61 -31.82
CA THR A 330 -12.77 -11.16 -30.55
C THR A 330 -11.76 -11.26 -29.39
N THR A 331 -11.03 -12.37 -29.32
CA THR A 331 -9.97 -12.55 -28.31
C THR A 331 -8.85 -11.53 -28.50
N LEU A 332 -8.43 -11.27 -29.74
CA LEU A 332 -7.45 -10.26 -30.08
C LEU A 332 -7.94 -8.86 -29.68
N ALA A 333 -9.19 -8.49 -29.97
CA ALA A 333 -9.74 -7.21 -29.54
C ALA A 333 -9.70 -7.03 -28.03
N GLN A 334 -9.98 -8.09 -27.26
CA GLN A 334 -9.85 -8.06 -25.79
C GLN A 334 -8.41 -7.86 -25.34
N GLN A 335 -7.43 -8.48 -26.02
CA GLN A 335 -6.01 -8.29 -25.75
C GLN A 335 -5.54 -6.87 -26.10
N VAL A 336 -5.97 -6.34 -27.24
CA VAL A 336 -5.67 -4.96 -27.67
C VAL A 336 -6.25 -3.96 -26.67
N ALA A 337 -7.48 -4.16 -26.22
CA ALA A 337 -8.09 -3.32 -25.19
C ALA A 337 -7.36 -3.40 -23.84
N ALA A 338 -6.82 -4.57 -23.48
CA ALA A 338 -6.01 -4.73 -22.26
C ALA A 338 -4.65 -4.01 -22.33
N ASN A 339 -4.16 -3.71 -23.54
CA ASN A 339 -2.94 -2.92 -23.77
C ASN A 339 -3.22 -1.40 -23.87
N ASP A 340 -4.35 -0.93 -23.33
CA ASP A 340 -4.78 0.48 -23.35
C ASP A 340 -5.09 1.05 -24.75
N GLU A 341 -5.28 0.18 -25.76
CA GLU A 341 -5.63 0.57 -27.14
C GLU A 341 -7.12 0.36 -27.43
N GLN A 342 -7.98 0.89 -26.57
CA GLN A 342 -9.43 0.63 -26.60
C GLN A 342 -10.09 1.05 -27.93
N ASP A 343 -9.70 2.18 -28.49
CA ASP A 343 -10.25 2.66 -29.78
C ASP A 343 -9.90 1.71 -30.93
N ALA A 344 -8.68 1.15 -30.92
CA ALA A 344 -8.25 0.21 -31.93
C ALA A 344 -9.00 -1.12 -31.81
N ALA A 345 -9.25 -1.60 -30.58
CA ALA A 345 -10.07 -2.77 -30.31
C ALA A 345 -11.54 -2.58 -30.78
N ILE A 346 -12.11 -1.40 -30.54
CA ILE A 346 -13.46 -1.05 -31.03
C ILE A 346 -13.52 -1.07 -32.56
N GLN A 347 -12.53 -0.46 -33.22
CA GLN A 347 -12.47 -0.46 -34.69
C GLN A 347 -12.26 -1.86 -35.26
N LEU A 348 -11.46 -2.70 -34.59
CA LEU A 348 -11.27 -4.10 -34.94
C LEU A 348 -12.61 -4.86 -34.92
N LEU A 349 -13.40 -4.75 -33.84
CA LEU A 349 -14.71 -5.40 -33.74
C LEU A 349 -15.70 -4.89 -34.79
N LYS A 350 -15.73 -3.59 -35.07
CA LYS A 350 -16.56 -3.01 -36.14
C LYS A 350 -16.20 -3.58 -37.51
N LEU A 351 -14.91 -3.71 -37.82
CA LEU A 351 -14.44 -4.31 -39.07
C LEU A 351 -14.78 -5.81 -39.15
N LEU A 352 -14.76 -6.55 -38.04
CA LEU A 352 -15.21 -7.94 -37.99
C LEU A 352 -16.72 -8.05 -38.22
N LEU A 353 -17.53 -7.17 -37.65
CA LEU A 353 -18.98 -7.12 -37.94
C LEU A 353 -19.26 -6.87 -39.43
N GLU A 354 -18.50 -5.98 -40.08
CA GLU A 354 -18.58 -5.78 -41.52
C GLU A 354 -18.14 -7.02 -42.32
N ALA A 355 -17.08 -7.71 -41.87
CA ALA A 355 -16.56 -8.92 -42.50
C ALA A 355 -17.56 -10.09 -42.46
N LEU A 356 -18.36 -10.17 -41.39
CA LEU A 356 -19.34 -11.22 -41.16
C LEU A 356 -20.41 -11.32 -42.27
N ILE A 357 -20.73 -10.19 -42.92
CA ILE A 357 -21.66 -10.12 -44.06
C ILE A 357 -21.11 -10.90 -45.27
N HIS A 358 -19.80 -10.89 -45.45
CA HIS A 358 -19.12 -11.52 -46.59
C HIS A 358 -18.72 -12.96 -46.33
N THR A 359 -18.76 -13.42 -45.08
CA THR A 359 -18.30 -14.76 -44.74
C THR A 359 -19.40 -15.81 -45.05
N PRO A 360 -19.08 -16.86 -45.82
CA PRO A 360 -20.03 -17.95 -46.08
C PRO A 360 -20.26 -18.74 -44.79
N MET A 361 -21.45 -18.59 -44.22
CA MET A 361 -21.84 -19.18 -42.94
C MET A 361 -23.34 -19.44 -42.94
N GLN A 362 -23.78 -20.49 -42.22
CA GLN A 362 -25.20 -20.72 -41.99
C GLN A 362 -25.83 -19.53 -41.25
N ARG A 363 -27.11 -19.24 -41.53
CA ARG A 363 -27.80 -18.07 -40.97
C ARG A 363 -27.77 -18.04 -39.44
N SER A 364 -28.05 -19.16 -38.79
CA SER A 364 -28.04 -19.30 -37.32
C SER A 364 -26.66 -19.05 -36.72
N ALA A 365 -25.60 -19.64 -37.31
CA ALA A 365 -24.23 -19.41 -36.88
C ALA A 365 -23.80 -17.94 -37.09
N ARG A 366 -24.25 -17.31 -38.18
CA ARG A 366 -24.00 -15.88 -38.44
C ARG A 366 -24.69 -14.99 -37.40
N GLU A 367 -25.94 -15.28 -37.06
CA GLU A 367 -26.68 -14.54 -36.02
C GLU A 367 -26.00 -14.68 -34.66
N HIS A 368 -25.56 -15.88 -34.29
CA HIS A 368 -24.81 -16.12 -33.05
C HIS A 368 -23.47 -15.36 -33.05
N GLN A 369 -22.68 -15.48 -34.12
CA GLN A 369 -21.39 -14.80 -34.21
C GLN A 369 -21.53 -13.27 -34.20
N ARG A 370 -22.59 -12.76 -34.83
CA ARG A 370 -22.94 -11.33 -34.77
C ARG A 370 -23.20 -10.90 -33.35
N ALA A 371 -24.00 -11.66 -32.60
CA ALA A 371 -24.30 -11.39 -31.21
C ALA A 371 -23.01 -11.35 -30.36
N GLU A 372 -22.12 -12.33 -30.50
CA GLU A 372 -20.84 -12.33 -29.76
C GLU A 372 -19.98 -11.08 -30.03
N LEU A 373 -19.88 -10.66 -31.30
CA LEU A 373 -19.11 -9.47 -31.70
C LEU A 373 -19.76 -8.18 -31.17
N GLU A 374 -21.08 -8.09 -31.26
CA GLU A 374 -21.87 -6.97 -30.75
C GLU A 374 -21.77 -6.86 -29.22
N LEU A 375 -21.86 -7.98 -28.49
CA LEU A 375 -21.66 -8.02 -27.05
C LEU A 375 -20.22 -7.64 -26.65
N ALA A 376 -19.22 -8.14 -27.39
CA ALA A 376 -17.83 -7.74 -27.16
C ALA A 376 -17.63 -6.24 -27.38
N LEU A 377 -18.29 -5.65 -28.38
CA LEU A 377 -18.26 -4.22 -28.67
C LEU A 377 -18.95 -3.41 -27.56
N GLY A 378 -20.12 -3.85 -27.11
CA GLY A 378 -20.84 -3.25 -25.99
C GLY A 378 -20.01 -3.23 -24.71
N ARG A 379 -19.30 -4.32 -24.40
CA ARG A 379 -18.36 -4.41 -23.26
C ARG A 379 -17.19 -3.43 -23.38
N LEU A 380 -16.66 -3.18 -24.58
CA LEU A 380 -15.61 -2.18 -24.77
C LEU A 380 -16.14 -0.75 -24.57
N TRP A 381 -17.33 -0.44 -25.09
CA TRP A 381 -17.98 0.86 -24.83
C TRP A 381 -18.30 1.07 -23.37
N HIS A 382 -18.76 0.02 -22.69
CA HIS A 382 -19.03 0.03 -21.27
C HIS A 382 -17.77 0.36 -20.46
N ARG A 383 -16.63 -0.26 -20.79
CA ARG A 383 -15.32 0.05 -20.18
C ARG A 383 -14.82 1.47 -20.46
N GLN A 384 -15.17 2.04 -21.61
CA GLN A 384 -14.89 3.45 -21.95
C GLN A 384 -15.79 4.45 -21.22
N GLY A 385 -16.81 3.99 -20.48
CA GLY A 385 -17.82 4.85 -19.86
C GLY A 385 -18.88 5.37 -20.84
N LEU A 386 -18.96 4.82 -22.05
CA LEU A 386 -19.99 5.10 -23.04
C LEU A 386 -21.25 4.27 -22.75
N PHE A 387 -21.86 4.50 -21.58
CA PHE A 387 -22.94 3.68 -21.03
C PHE A 387 -24.18 3.60 -21.93
N GLU A 388 -24.56 4.71 -22.58
CA GLU A 388 -25.75 4.75 -23.44
C GLU A 388 -25.58 3.85 -24.68
N ALA A 389 -24.44 3.97 -25.36
CA ALA A 389 -24.10 3.13 -26.51
C ALA A 389 -23.99 1.64 -26.13
N ALA A 390 -23.39 1.34 -24.97
CA ALA A 390 -23.32 -0.04 -24.47
C ALA A 390 -24.72 -0.61 -24.13
N ALA A 391 -25.62 0.21 -23.57
CA ALA A 391 -26.97 -0.22 -23.24
C ALA A 391 -27.79 -0.54 -24.50
N GLU A 392 -27.71 0.34 -25.51
CA GLU A 392 -28.32 0.10 -26.83
C GLU A 392 -27.78 -1.18 -27.46
N GLN A 393 -26.49 -1.46 -27.28
CA GLN A 393 -25.85 -2.64 -27.84
C GLN A 393 -26.26 -3.95 -27.14
N PHE A 394 -26.50 -3.92 -25.83
CA PHE A 394 -26.92 -5.09 -25.04
C PHE A 394 -28.41 -5.38 -25.13
N ALA A 395 -29.26 -4.35 -25.27
CA ALA A 395 -30.72 -4.49 -25.16
C ALA A 395 -31.34 -5.58 -26.07
N PRO A 396 -30.97 -5.73 -27.35
CA PRO A 396 -31.55 -6.77 -28.22
C PRO A 396 -31.26 -8.20 -27.76
N TRP A 397 -30.20 -8.39 -26.97
CA TRP A 397 -29.69 -9.70 -26.58
C TRP A 397 -30.18 -10.16 -25.21
N LEU A 398 -30.77 -9.28 -24.40
CA LEU A 398 -31.31 -9.62 -23.07
C LEU A 398 -32.52 -10.55 -23.13
N GLU A 399 -33.32 -10.43 -24.19
CA GLU A 399 -34.54 -11.22 -24.39
C GLU A 399 -34.31 -12.54 -25.14
N ASP A 400 -33.14 -12.74 -25.76
CA ASP A 400 -32.83 -13.98 -26.50
C ASP A 400 -32.18 -15.01 -25.56
N PRO A 401 -32.88 -16.07 -25.12
CA PRO A 401 -32.36 -17.04 -24.17
C PRO A 401 -31.19 -17.88 -24.71
N ARG A 402 -30.89 -17.81 -26.01
CA ARG A 402 -29.75 -18.51 -26.63
C ARG A 402 -28.45 -17.72 -26.51
N ILE A 403 -28.55 -16.41 -26.29
CA ILE A 403 -27.43 -15.47 -26.24
C ILE A 403 -27.27 -14.87 -24.85
N CYS A 404 -28.38 -14.56 -24.18
CA CYS A 404 -28.39 -14.02 -22.83
C CYS A 404 -27.74 -15.01 -21.86
N ASP A 405 -26.64 -14.59 -21.24
CA ASP A 405 -25.92 -15.31 -20.21
C ASP A 405 -25.84 -14.48 -18.92
N ALA A 406 -25.37 -15.10 -17.83
CA ALA A 406 -25.22 -14.40 -16.55
C ALA A 406 -24.28 -13.20 -16.63
N ALA A 407 -23.25 -13.26 -17.50
CA ALA A 407 -22.29 -12.19 -17.69
C ALA A 407 -22.94 -10.95 -18.32
N LEU A 408 -23.80 -11.12 -19.33
CA LEU A 408 -24.52 -10.03 -19.97
C LEU A 408 -25.47 -9.30 -19.01
N LEU A 409 -26.24 -10.05 -18.21
CA LEU A 409 -27.09 -9.45 -17.19
C LEU A 409 -26.26 -8.70 -16.14
N THR A 410 -25.12 -9.26 -15.74
CA THR A 410 -24.22 -8.57 -14.80
C THR A 410 -23.62 -7.30 -15.41
N ASP A 411 -23.13 -7.37 -16.65
CA ASP A 411 -22.61 -6.20 -17.38
C ASP A 411 -23.69 -5.10 -17.48
N MET A 412 -24.95 -5.47 -17.77
CA MET A 412 -26.07 -4.54 -17.78
C MET A 412 -26.34 -3.94 -16.39
N GLY A 413 -26.32 -4.74 -15.33
CA GLY A 413 -26.48 -4.23 -13.97
C GLY A 413 -25.38 -3.23 -13.58
N LEU A 414 -24.11 -3.52 -13.91
CA LEU A 414 -22.99 -2.62 -13.68
C LEU A 414 -23.11 -1.34 -14.52
N LEU A 415 -23.56 -1.46 -15.77
CA LEU A 415 -23.85 -0.32 -16.64
C LEU A 415 -24.93 0.57 -16.03
N LYS A 416 -26.02 0.00 -15.52
CA LYS A 416 -27.08 0.77 -14.84
C LYS A 416 -26.58 1.43 -13.56
N ALA A 417 -25.62 0.82 -12.86
CA ALA A 417 -24.92 1.46 -11.75
C ALA A 417 -23.88 2.53 -12.19
N GLY A 418 -23.68 2.72 -13.51
CA GLY A 418 -22.69 3.61 -14.09
C GLY A 418 -21.24 3.18 -13.81
N LEU A 419 -21.01 1.90 -13.48
CA LEU A 419 -19.69 1.34 -13.20
C LEU A 419 -19.16 0.69 -14.46
N THR A 420 -17.89 0.91 -14.81
CA THR A 420 -17.30 0.45 -16.09
C THR A 420 -17.02 -1.05 -16.12
N ASP A 421 -16.75 -1.66 -14.96
CA ASP A 421 -16.57 -3.09 -14.78
C ASP A 421 -16.64 -3.46 -13.29
N LEU A 422 -16.49 -4.76 -12.98
CA LEU A 422 -16.40 -5.22 -11.60
C LEU A 422 -15.17 -4.65 -10.88
N THR A 423 -14.05 -4.40 -11.55
CA THR A 423 -12.83 -3.89 -10.89
C THR A 423 -13.00 -2.47 -10.38
N SER A 424 -14.03 -1.79 -10.87
CA SER A 424 -14.50 -0.48 -10.42
C SER A 424 -15.29 -0.57 -9.10
N LEU A 425 -15.70 -1.77 -8.66
CA LEU A 425 -16.25 -2.05 -7.33
C LEU A 425 -15.15 -2.06 -6.26
N LYS A 426 -14.40 -0.97 -6.19
CA LYS A 426 -13.49 -0.73 -5.06
C LYS A 426 -14.29 0.02 -4.02
N LEU A 427 -14.47 -0.60 -2.86
CA LEU A 427 -14.85 0.15 -1.67
C LEU A 427 -13.72 1.17 -1.43
N ALA A 428 -14.00 2.44 -1.66
CA ALA A 428 -12.97 3.48 -1.67
C ALA A 428 -12.23 3.53 -0.33
N GLN A 429 -10.90 3.69 -0.38
CA GLN A 429 -10.08 3.91 0.82
C GLN A 429 -10.43 5.23 1.51
N GLU A 430 -10.80 6.22 0.70
CA GLU A 430 -11.31 7.51 1.13
C GLU A 430 -12.83 7.48 1.15
N HIS A 431 -13.44 8.33 1.98
CA HIS A 431 -14.90 8.45 2.15
C HIS A 431 -15.64 8.99 0.91
N LEU A 432 -15.41 8.45 -0.28
CA LEU A 432 -16.49 8.42 -1.27
C LEU A 432 -17.65 7.75 -0.54
N PRO A 433 -18.79 8.43 -0.32
CA PRO A 433 -19.78 7.92 0.61
C PRO A 433 -20.17 6.51 0.16
N LEU A 434 -19.99 5.51 1.01
CA LEU A 434 -20.43 4.13 0.74
C LEU A 434 -21.90 4.12 0.28
N GLN A 435 -22.68 5.10 0.76
CA GLN A 435 -24.02 5.46 0.30
C GLN A 435 -24.13 5.76 -1.20
N THR A 436 -23.20 6.51 -1.80
CA THR A 436 -23.21 6.78 -3.24
C THR A 436 -22.97 5.52 -4.06
N LEU A 437 -22.02 4.67 -3.65
CA LEU A 437 -21.79 3.38 -4.31
C LEU A 437 -23.03 2.48 -4.18
N ARG A 438 -23.61 2.40 -2.99
CA ARG A 438 -24.85 1.67 -2.73
C ARG A 438 -26.00 2.15 -3.61
N GLN A 439 -26.27 3.45 -3.65
CA GLN A 439 -27.33 4.04 -4.48
C GLN A 439 -27.14 3.75 -5.97
N ARG A 440 -25.89 3.72 -6.44
CA ARG A 440 -25.56 3.34 -7.81
C ARG A 440 -25.84 1.86 -8.06
N LEU A 441 -25.33 0.98 -7.20
CA LEU A 441 -25.55 -0.46 -7.31
C LEU A 441 -27.05 -0.84 -7.29
N GLU A 442 -27.85 -0.11 -6.51
CA GLU A 442 -29.31 -0.30 -6.45
C GLU A 442 -29.98 -0.15 -7.83
N GLN A 443 -29.48 0.72 -8.70
CA GLN A 443 -29.99 0.89 -10.06
C GLN A 443 -29.75 -0.35 -10.94
N GLY A 444 -28.72 -1.14 -10.61
CA GLY A 444 -28.38 -2.40 -11.27
C GLY A 444 -29.02 -3.65 -10.66
N ARG A 445 -29.57 -3.55 -9.43
CA ARG A 445 -30.09 -4.68 -8.64
C ARG A 445 -30.96 -5.65 -9.43
N PRO A 446 -31.98 -5.20 -10.20
CA PRO A 446 -32.89 -6.13 -10.87
C PRO A 446 -32.17 -7.07 -11.85
N TYR A 447 -31.08 -6.62 -12.48
CA TYR A 447 -30.32 -7.43 -13.41
C TYR A 447 -29.42 -8.44 -12.72
N PHE A 448 -28.87 -8.10 -11.55
CA PHE A 448 -28.08 -9.05 -10.77
C PHE A 448 -28.97 -10.16 -10.18
N GLU A 449 -30.16 -9.79 -9.67
CA GLU A 449 -31.14 -10.75 -9.17
C GLU A 449 -31.64 -11.67 -10.28
N ASP A 450 -31.97 -11.13 -11.46
CA ASP A 450 -32.37 -11.91 -12.64
C ASP A 450 -31.26 -12.85 -13.11
N ALA A 451 -29.98 -12.43 -13.03
CA ALA A 451 -28.86 -13.30 -13.34
C ALA A 451 -28.77 -14.49 -12.37
N VAL A 452 -28.89 -14.24 -11.06
CA VAL A 452 -28.88 -15.32 -10.05
C VAL A 452 -30.11 -16.21 -10.17
N GLU A 453 -31.29 -15.66 -10.42
CA GLU A 453 -32.53 -16.45 -10.57
C GLU A 453 -32.45 -17.40 -11.77
N ARG A 454 -31.94 -16.93 -12.92
CA ARG A 454 -31.87 -17.73 -14.15
C ARG A 454 -30.70 -18.71 -14.18
N PHE A 455 -29.55 -18.33 -13.62
CA PHE A 455 -28.29 -19.04 -13.81
C PHE A 455 -27.70 -19.60 -12.51
N ASN A 456 -28.33 -19.34 -11.36
CA ASN A 456 -27.95 -19.81 -10.03
C ASN A 456 -26.44 -19.58 -9.77
N ASP A 457 -25.73 -20.58 -9.24
CA ASP A 457 -24.31 -20.50 -8.91
C ASP A 457 -23.42 -20.07 -10.10
N SER A 458 -23.83 -20.30 -11.35
CA SER A 458 -23.03 -19.88 -12.52
C SER A 458 -23.01 -18.36 -12.73
N ALA A 459 -23.86 -17.60 -12.02
CA ALA A 459 -23.86 -16.14 -12.00
C ALA A 459 -22.86 -15.55 -10.98
N ALA A 460 -21.62 -16.05 -10.96
CA ALA A 460 -20.61 -15.69 -9.96
C ALA A 460 -20.40 -14.16 -9.81
N GLN A 461 -20.39 -13.42 -10.93
CA GLN A 461 -20.21 -11.97 -10.93
C GLN A 461 -21.42 -11.21 -10.32
N ALA A 462 -22.64 -11.70 -10.58
CA ALA A 462 -23.85 -11.15 -9.99
C ALA A 462 -23.90 -11.44 -8.48
N HIS A 463 -23.58 -12.67 -8.08
CA HIS A 463 -23.42 -13.05 -6.68
C HIS A 463 -22.40 -12.16 -5.96
N TYR A 464 -21.21 -11.94 -6.53
CA TYR A 464 -20.24 -11.03 -5.92
C TYR A 464 -20.81 -9.60 -5.73
N THR A 465 -21.51 -9.08 -6.74
CA THR A 465 -22.09 -7.73 -6.69
C THR A 465 -23.22 -7.63 -5.65
N LEU A 466 -24.13 -8.59 -5.61
CA LEU A 466 -25.20 -8.69 -4.58
C LEU A 466 -24.60 -8.87 -3.18
N GLY A 467 -23.52 -9.64 -3.06
CA GLY A 467 -22.79 -9.82 -1.82
C GLY A 467 -22.19 -8.51 -1.29
N LEU A 468 -21.59 -7.71 -2.18
CA LEU A 468 -21.11 -6.37 -1.83
C LEU A 468 -22.26 -5.42 -1.48
N MET A 469 -23.40 -5.49 -2.17
CA MET A 469 -24.58 -4.68 -1.83
C MET A 469 -25.09 -5.02 -0.42
N ALA A 470 -25.23 -6.31 -0.11
CA ALA A 470 -25.63 -6.77 1.21
C ALA A 470 -24.61 -6.40 2.30
N LEU A 471 -23.31 -6.40 1.98
CA LEU A 471 -22.26 -5.90 2.87
C LEU A 471 -22.41 -4.39 3.14
N LEU A 472 -22.70 -3.59 2.12
CA LEU A 472 -22.95 -2.15 2.26
C LEU A 472 -24.21 -1.87 3.09
N ASP A 473 -25.29 -2.62 2.86
CA ASP A 473 -26.51 -2.56 3.67
C ASP A 473 -26.22 -2.96 5.13
N TRP A 474 -25.37 -3.98 5.34
CA TRP A 474 -24.94 -4.40 6.67
C TRP A 474 -24.10 -3.34 7.38
N PHE A 475 -23.24 -2.58 6.68
CA PHE A 475 -22.53 -1.47 7.31
C PHE A 475 -23.47 -0.39 7.89
N GLU A 476 -24.64 -0.17 7.28
CA GLU A 476 -25.67 0.72 7.82
C GLU A 476 -26.49 0.09 8.95
N GLN A 477 -26.65 -1.23 8.94
CA GLN A 477 -27.42 -2.00 9.92
C GLN A 477 -26.59 -3.18 10.46
N PRO A 478 -25.53 -2.90 11.24
CA PRO A 478 -24.51 -3.91 11.52
C PRO A 478 -24.96 -5.00 12.50
N THR A 479 -26.14 -4.86 13.10
CA THR A 479 -26.80 -5.87 13.93
C THR A 479 -27.70 -6.83 13.13
N SER A 480 -27.86 -6.61 11.82
CA SER A 480 -28.73 -7.42 10.97
C SER A 480 -28.04 -8.71 10.52
N GLU A 481 -28.36 -9.81 11.20
CA GLU A 481 -27.84 -11.15 10.89
C GLU A 481 -28.26 -11.64 9.49
N ALA A 482 -29.43 -11.23 9.01
CA ALA A 482 -29.93 -11.58 7.69
C ALA A 482 -29.09 -10.94 6.57
N LEU A 483 -28.72 -9.65 6.71
CA LEU A 483 -27.86 -8.96 5.75
C LEU A 483 -26.44 -9.52 5.78
N ARG A 484 -25.90 -9.76 6.97
CA ARG A 484 -24.58 -10.39 7.16
C ARG A 484 -24.50 -11.75 6.49
N SER A 485 -25.48 -12.62 6.75
CA SER A 485 -25.55 -13.97 6.17
C SER A 485 -25.75 -13.94 4.65
N SER A 486 -26.60 -13.04 4.15
CA SER A 486 -26.82 -12.84 2.72
C SER A 486 -25.54 -12.38 2.02
N ALA A 487 -24.81 -11.43 2.61
CA ALA A 487 -23.54 -10.94 2.09
C ALA A 487 -22.51 -12.08 2.00
N LEU A 488 -22.34 -12.85 3.08
CA LEU A 488 -21.38 -13.95 3.13
C LEU A 488 -21.72 -15.05 2.12
N ALA A 489 -22.99 -15.46 2.03
CA ALA A 489 -23.43 -16.49 1.09
C ALA A 489 -23.14 -16.08 -0.35
N ASN A 490 -23.58 -14.89 -0.76
CA ASN A 490 -23.38 -14.37 -2.11
C ASN A 490 -21.90 -14.17 -2.45
N LEU A 491 -21.12 -13.59 -1.54
CA LEU A 491 -19.68 -13.42 -1.74
C LEU A 491 -18.97 -14.78 -1.88
N SER A 492 -19.33 -15.78 -1.09
CA SER A 492 -18.74 -17.11 -1.17
C SER A 492 -19.04 -17.81 -2.50
N THR A 493 -20.27 -17.73 -3.00
CA THR A 493 -20.64 -18.28 -4.32
C THR A 493 -19.92 -17.52 -5.44
N GLY A 494 -19.82 -16.20 -5.32
CA GLY A 494 -19.21 -15.34 -6.34
C GLY A 494 -17.71 -15.54 -6.54
N VAL A 495 -17.00 -16.13 -5.57
CA VAL A 495 -15.55 -16.33 -5.62
C VAL A 495 -15.13 -17.78 -5.90
N ARG A 496 -16.08 -18.73 -5.94
CA ARG A 496 -15.76 -20.11 -6.33
C ARG A 496 -15.04 -20.11 -7.68
N PRO A 497 -13.85 -20.72 -7.80
CA PRO A 497 -13.11 -20.78 -9.05
C PRO A 497 -13.90 -21.66 -10.04
N GLN A 498 -14.79 -21.04 -10.80
CA GLN A 498 -15.43 -21.72 -11.91
C GLN A 498 -14.38 -21.88 -13.00
N SER A 499 -14.26 -23.10 -13.52
CA SER A 499 -13.42 -23.43 -14.66
C SER A 499 -13.74 -22.48 -15.82
N GLY A 500 -12.90 -21.46 -16.03
CA GLY A 500 -13.09 -20.44 -17.07
C GLY A 500 -13.11 -18.97 -16.59
N VAL A 501 -13.09 -18.69 -15.28
CA VAL A 501 -12.99 -17.30 -14.78
C VAL A 501 -11.66 -16.68 -15.21
N ARG A 502 -11.73 -15.52 -15.85
CA ARG A 502 -10.57 -14.86 -16.47
C ARG A 502 -9.60 -14.32 -15.39
N PRO A 503 -8.27 -14.49 -15.55
CA PRO A 503 -7.27 -14.10 -14.55
C PRO A 503 -7.32 -12.63 -14.09
N HIS A 504 -7.80 -11.71 -14.94
CA HIS A 504 -7.90 -10.29 -14.57
C HIS A 504 -8.97 -9.98 -13.52
N LEU A 505 -9.89 -10.91 -13.24
CA LEU A 505 -10.85 -10.77 -12.15
C LEU A 505 -10.25 -11.14 -10.79
N TRP A 506 -9.02 -11.67 -10.74
CA TRP A 506 -8.35 -12.04 -9.49
C TRP A 506 -8.03 -10.85 -8.58
N GLY A 507 -7.93 -9.63 -9.13
CA GLY A 507 -7.80 -8.41 -8.33
C GLY A 507 -9.00 -8.14 -7.41
N LEU A 508 -10.20 -8.63 -7.76
CA LEU A 508 -11.41 -8.58 -6.91
C LEU A 508 -11.51 -9.79 -5.99
N VAL A 509 -11.05 -10.95 -6.45
CA VAL A 509 -10.89 -12.14 -5.62
C VAL A 509 -9.95 -11.84 -4.44
N GLY A 510 -9.02 -10.89 -4.56
CA GLY A 510 -8.12 -10.49 -3.47
C GLY A 510 -8.81 -9.81 -2.28
N SER A 511 -9.94 -9.11 -2.45
CA SER A 511 -10.63 -8.43 -1.35
C SER A 511 -11.73 -9.28 -0.70
N TYR A 512 -12.26 -10.27 -1.40
CA TYR A 512 -13.22 -11.23 -0.85
C TYR A 512 -12.77 -11.91 0.45
N PRO A 513 -11.55 -12.51 0.51
CA PRO A 513 -10.91 -13.00 1.72
C PRO A 513 -11.19 -12.14 2.95
N PHE A 514 -10.97 -10.84 2.79
CA PHE A 514 -11.13 -9.87 3.84
C PHE A 514 -12.60 -9.64 4.22
N TYR A 515 -13.50 -9.50 3.24
CA TYR A 515 -14.92 -9.30 3.52
C TYR A 515 -15.56 -10.52 4.18
N ALA A 516 -15.19 -11.73 3.74
CA ALA A 516 -15.64 -12.97 4.38
C ALA A 516 -15.17 -13.03 5.84
N LEU A 517 -13.88 -12.75 6.07
CA LEU A 517 -13.31 -12.66 7.40
C LEU A 517 -14.06 -11.65 8.29
N LEU A 518 -14.32 -10.45 7.79
CA LEU A 518 -15.07 -9.41 8.50
C LEU A 518 -16.48 -9.88 8.86
N LEU A 519 -17.18 -10.50 7.91
CA LEU A 519 -18.55 -10.99 8.12
C LEU A 519 -18.60 -12.18 9.07
N GLU A 520 -17.57 -13.01 9.12
CA GLU A 520 -17.46 -14.12 10.07
C GLU A 520 -17.12 -13.63 11.49
N MET A 521 -16.19 -12.69 11.61
CA MET A 521 -15.89 -12.00 12.88
C MET A 521 -17.12 -11.26 13.44
N ALA A 522 -17.96 -10.72 12.57
CA ALA A 522 -19.22 -10.06 12.94
C ALA A 522 -20.23 -10.96 13.65
N ARG A 523 -20.11 -12.29 13.57
CA ARG A 523 -20.98 -13.22 14.31
C ARG A 523 -20.78 -13.19 15.80
N LEU A 524 -19.62 -12.69 16.24
CA LEU A 524 -19.19 -12.71 17.64
C LEU A 524 -19.21 -14.14 18.24
N ASP A 525 -18.93 -15.14 17.42
CA ASP A 525 -18.81 -16.55 17.80
C ASP A 525 -17.32 -16.95 17.77
N LEU A 526 -16.78 -17.37 18.91
CA LEU A 526 -15.34 -17.59 19.07
C LEU A 526 -14.76 -18.64 18.10
N PRO A 527 -15.34 -19.85 17.93
CA PRO A 527 -14.81 -20.83 16.97
C PRO A 527 -14.78 -20.33 15.52
N THR A 528 -15.77 -19.54 15.13
CA THR A 528 -15.83 -18.96 13.78
C THR A 528 -14.81 -17.84 13.61
N ALA A 529 -14.64 -17.02 14.64
CA ALA A 529 -13.63 -15.98 14.68
C ALA A 529 -12.20 -16.53 14.71
N GLU A 530 -11.95 -17.66 15.40
CA GLU A 530 -10.65 -18.34 15.38
C GLU A 530 -10.26 -18.81 13.97
N ARG A 531 -11.22 -19.35 13.21
CA ARG A 531 -11.01 -19.71 11.80
C ARG A 531 -10.72 -18.48 10.94
N ALA A 532 -11.48 -17.41 11.15
CA ALA A 532 -11.27 -16.14 10.47
C ALA A 532 -9.88 -15.56 10.77
N MET A 533 -9.41 -15.64 12.02
CA MET A 533 -8.05 -15.22 12.40
C MET A 533 -6.95 -16.16 11.92
N ALA A 534 -7.18 -17.47 11.85
CA ALA A 534 -6.24 -18.38 11.19
C ALA A 534 -6.03 -17.96 9.73
N PHE A 535 -7.11 -17.61 9.04
CA PHE A 535 -7.05 -17.11 7.68
C PHE A 535 -6.35 -15.74 7.57
N TRP A 536 -6.53 -14.82 8.54
CA TRP A 536 -5.75 -13.58 8.62
C TRP A 536 -4.24 -13.84 8.67
N ARG A 537 -3.80 -14.80 9.51
CA ARG A 537 -2.39 -15.16 9.69
C ARG A 537 -1.75 -15.75 8.45
N GLU A 538 -2.54 -16.45 7.64
CA GLU A 538 -2.07 -17.03 6.38
C GLU A 538 -1.81 -15.97 5.30
N GLN A 539 -2.35 -14.75 5.47
CA GLN A 539 -2.08 -13.64 4.55
C GLN A 539 -0.64 -13.15 4.73
N GLN A 540 0.26 -13.57 3.85
CA GLN A 540 1.66 -13.13 3.83
C GLN A 540 1.86 -11.76 3.16
N ARG A 541 0.79 -11.16 2.63
CA ARG A 541 0.83 -9.97 1.78
C ARG A 541 -0.26 -8.98 2.15
N PRO A 542 -0.04 -7.68 1.86
CA PRO A 542 -1.10 -6.70 1.98
C PRO A 542 -2.32 -7.17 1.20
N LEU A 543 -3.44 -7.29 1.88
CA LEU A 543 -4.73 -7.50 1.22
C LEU A 543 -4.93 -6.40 0.15
N ALA A 544 -5.65 -6.74 -0.92
CA ALA A 544 -6.13 -5.73 -1.87
C ALA A 544 -6.70 -4.53 -1.10
N PRO A 545 -6.54 -3.28 -1.58
CA PRO A 545 -6.77 -2.06 -0.81
C PRO A 545 -8.10 -2.12 -0.06
N VAL A 546 -8.00 -2.29 1.26
CA VAL A 546 -9.15 -2.50 2.15
C VAL A 546 -9.67 -1.14 2.64
N PRO A 547 -11.00 -0.91 2.70
CA PRO A 547 -11.55 0.32 3.26
C PRO A 547 -11.21 0.47 4.73
N GLY A 548 -10.81 1.68 5.14
CA GLY A 548 -10.49 1.98 6.55
C GLY A 548 -11.65 1.65 7.50
N ALA A 549 -12.88 2.00 7.12
CA ALA A 549 -14.07 1.70 7.92
C ALA A 549 -14.32 0.20 8.13
N ALA A 550 -13.97 -0.62 7.15
CA ALA A 550 -14.12 -2.07 7.24
C ALA A 550 -13.06 -2.68 8.18
N LEU A 551 -11.83 -2.17 8.14
CA LEU A 551 -10.77 -2.56 9.07
C LEU A 551 -11.06 -2.09 10.50
N GLU A 552 -11.55 -0.86 10.68
CA GLU A 552 -11.97 -0.34 11.98
C GLU A 552 -13.04 -1.25 12.58
N ARG A 553 -14.05 -1.64 11.78
CA ARG A 553 -15.09 -2.57 12.20
C ARG A 553 -14.55 -3.94 12.59
N LEU A 554 -13.57 -4.46 11.85
CA LEU A 554 -12.89 -5.70 12.18
C LEU A 554 -12.17 -5.60 13.53
N LEU A 555 -11.46 -4.50 13.79
CA LEU A 555 -10.78 -4.26 15.07
C LEU A 555 -11.76 -4.14 16.23
N GLU A 556 -12.92 -3.50 16.03
CA GLU A 556 -13.99 -3.45 17.04
C GLU A 556 -14.51 -4.85 17.39
N GLN A 557 -14.71 -5.71 16.39
CA GLN A 557 -15.16 -7.08 16.60
C GLN A 557 -14.08 -7.92 17.30
N ALA A 558 -12.82 -7.77 16.88
CA ALA A 558 -11.68 -8.40 17.51
C ALA A 558 -11.56 -7.98 18.99
N GLU A 559 -11.76 -6.70 19.30
CA GLU A 559 -11.77 -6.17 20.67
C GLU A 559 -12.84 -6.83 21.54
N LEU A 560 -14.04 -7.04 21.00
CA LEU A 560 -15.15 -7.71 21.70
C LEU A 560 -14.92 -9.21 21.91
N LEU A 561 -14.27 -9.88 20.96
CA LEU A 561 -14.04 -11.33 20.98
C LEU A 561 -12.80 -11.70 21.80
N GLN A 562 -11.65 -11.16 21.41
CA GLN A 562 -10.36 -11.43 22.03
C GLN A 562 -9.41 -10.24 21.79
N PRO A 563 -9.14 -9.39 22.80
CA PRO A 563 -8.30 -8.20 22.65
C PRO A 563 -6.89 -8.46 22.08
N ALA A 564 -6.35 -9.67 22.25
CA ALA A 564 -5.06 -10.05 21.64
C ALA A 564 -5.09 -10.04 20.10
N TRP A 565 -6.25 -10.23 19.47
CA TRP A 565 -6.37 -10.16 18.01
C TRP A 565 -6.29 -8.73 17.48
N VAL A 566 -6.69 -7.73 18.28
CA VAL A 566 -6.48 -6.31 17.94
C VAL A 566 -4.99 -6.01 17.80
N VAL A 567 -4.17 -6.55 18.71
CA VAL A 567 -2.71 -6.44 18.64
C VAL A 567 -2.20 -7.07 17.35
N GLU A 568 -2.59 -8.32 17.10
CA GLU A 568 -2.13 -9.08 15.94
C GLU A 568 -2.50 -8.40 14.61
N ILE A 569 -3.76 -7.98 14.45
CA ILE A 569 -4.24 -7.26 13.26
C ILE A 569 -3.52 -5.91 13.15
N GLY A 570 -3.43 -5.16 14.24
CA GLY A 570 -2.78 -3.84 14.25
C GLY A 570 -1.31 -3.92 13.86
N GLU A 571 -0.55 -4.86 14.42
CA GLU A 571 0.87 -5.05 14.10
C GLU A 571 1.06 -5.48 12.64
N THR A 572 0.18 -6.37 12.15
CA THR A 572 0.18 -6.78 10.75
C THR A 572 -0.09 -5.60 9.81
N LEU A 573 -1.09 -4.77 10.13
CA LEU A 573 -1.39 -3.55 9.38
C LEU A 573 -0.23 -2.56 9.40
N MET A 574 0.43 -2.39 10.55
CA MET A 574 1.60 -1.50 10.67
C MET A 574 2.77 -1.98 9.81
N ALA A 575 2.99 -3.29 9.74
CA ALA A 575 4.01 -3.88 8.88
C ALA A 575 3.69 -3.74 7.38
N TRP A 576 2.42 -3.83 7.00
CA TRP A 576 1.98 -3.70 5.62
C TRP A 576 1.94 -2.24 5.13
N ASP A 577 1.30 -1.35 5.90
CA ASP A 577 1.07 0.05 5.56
C ASP A 577 0.85 0.88 6.83
N ALA A 578 1.92 1.52 7.31
CA ALA A 578 1.89 2.37 8.49
C ALA A 578 0.92 3.57 8.37
N ASP A 579 0.73 4.09 7.16
CA ASP A 579 -0.17 5.22 6.91
C ASP A 579 -1.64 4.78 7.04
N LEU A 580 -1.99 3.62 6.48
CA LEU A 580 -3.30 2.99 6.68
C LEU A 580 -3.54 2.62 8.14
N ALA A 581 -2.57 1.97 8.80
CA ALA A 581 -2.67 1.61 10.21
C ALA A 581 -2.94 2.85 11.09
N SER A 582 -2.25 3.96 10.82
CA SER A 582 -2.44 5.21 11.56
C SER A 582 -3.83 5.84 11.40
N ARG A 583 -4.53 5.57 10.30
CA ARG A 583 -5.91 6.03 10.06
C ARG A 583 -6.96 5.14 10.70
N VAL A 584 -6.68 3.84 10.76
CA VAL A 584 -7.62 2.81 11.21
C VAL A 584 -7.55 2.60 12.71
N LEU A 585 -6.36 2.71 13.30
CA LEU A 585 -6.17 2.53 14.74
C LEU A 585 -6.61 3.80 15.49
N VAL A 586 -7.91 3.97 15.68
CA VAL A 586 -8.51 5.21 16.22
C VAL A 586 -8.73 5.22 17.74
N LYS A 587 -8.45 4.11 18.45
CA LYS A 587 -8.57 4.05 19.92
C LYS A 587 -7.20 4.00 20.63
N PRO A 588 -6.96 4.81 21.68
CA PRO A 588 -5.69 4.77 22.42
C PRO A 588 -5.40 3.40 23.06
N LEU A 589 -6.45 2.63 23.37
CA LEU A 589 -6.34 1.26 23.89
C LEU A 589 -5.65 0.32 22.88
N TRP A 590 -5.88 0.49 21.58
CA TRP A 590 -5.32 -0.38 20.55
C TRP A 590 -3.83 -0.10 20.32
N TRP A 591 -3.39 1.15 20.46
CA TRP A 591 -1.97 1.48 20.39
C TRP A 591 -1.20 1.03 21.63
N SER A 592 -1.85 1.08 22.79
CA SER A 592 -1.23 0.71 24.07
C SER A 592 -1.16 -0.80 24.31
N SER A 593 -1.95 -1.60 23.58
CA SER A 593 -1.99 -3.06 23.74
C SER A 593 -0.72 -3.78 23.25
N SER A 594 0.10 -3.13 22.41
CA SER A 594 1.38 -3.66 21.94
C SER A 594 2.54 -2.66 22.11
N PRO A 595 3.73 -3.10 22.58
CA PRO A 595 4.94 -2.28 22.53
C PRO A 595 5.33 -1.85 21.12
N ILE A 596 5.11 -2.70 20.11
CA ILE A 596 5.46 -2.43 18.71
C ILE A 596 4.57 -1.31 18.17
N LEU A 597 3.26 -1.41 18.39
CA LEU A 597 2.31 -0.37 17.98
C LEU A 597 2.58 0.94 18.70
N PHE A 598 2.80 0.89 20.01
CA PHE A 598 3.10 2.09 20.80
C PHE A 598 4.36 2.80 20.30
N GLU A 599 5.45 2.06 20.05
CA GLU A 599 6.68 2.63 19.49
C GLU A 599 6.48 3.20 18.08
N ALA A 600 5.70 2.51 17.24
CA ALA A 600 5.33 3.02 15.93
C ALA A 600 4.54 4.34 16.01
N LEU A 601 3.61 4.47 16.96
CA LEU A 601 2.89 5.73 17.19
C LEU A 601 3.84 6.85 17.64
N CYS A 602 4.76 6.57 18.57
CA CYS A 602 5.79 7.52 18.98
C CYS A 602 6.60 8.02 17.77
N GLN A 603 7.02 7.10 16.89
CA GLN A 603 7.77 7.45 15.68
C GLN A 603 6.92 8.26 14.70
N LEU A 604 5.65 7.89 14.48
CA LEU A 604 4.73 8.65 13.63
C LEU A 604 4.57 10.08 14.13
N CYS A 605 4.34 10.29 15.43
CA CYS A 605 4.20 11.61 16.04
C CYS A 605 5.49 12.44 15.90
N ARG A 606 6.66 11.86 16.21
CA ARG A 606 7.96 12.55 16.16
C ARG A 606 8.43 12.90 14.74
N HIS A 607 7.93 12.22 13.71
CA HIS A 607 8.22 12.50 12.30
C HIS A 607 7.02 13.13 11.57
N SER A 608 6.08 13.73 12.29
CA SER A 608 4.83 14.27 11.73
C SER A 608 4.95 15.69 11.15
N ASP A 609 6.14 16.30 11.17
CA ASP A 609 6.37 17.71 10.79
C ASP A 609 5.87 18.07 9.38
N ASP A 610 5.93 17.12 8.43
CA ASP A 610 5.47 17.31 7.05
C ASP A 610 3.95 17.09 6.86
N GLN A 611 3.25 16.60 7.89
CA GLN A 611 1.82 16.30 7.82
C GLN A 611 0.95 17.54 8.11
N PRO A 612 -0.31 17.57 7.64
CA PRO A 612 -1.26 18.59 8.07
C PRO A 612 -1.40 18.63 9.59
N GLN A 613 -1.36 19.82 10.19
CA GLN A 613 -1.37 19.98 11.65
C GLN A 613 -2.60 19.38 12.35
N GLU A 614 -3.73 19.24 11.66
CA GLU A 614 -4.92 18.54 12.19
C GLU A 614 -4.64 17.05 12.39
N ARG A 615 -3.88 16.44 11.48
CA ARG A 615 -3.42 15.05 11.61
C ARG A 615 -2.40 14.91 12.73
N GLN A 616 -1.45 15.85 12.81
CA GLN A 616 -0.49 15.90 13.93
C GLN A 616 -1.22 15.99 15.28
N TRP A 617 -2.20 16.89 15.38
CA TRP A 617 -3.03 17.05 16.58
C TRP A 617 -3.68 15.74 17.01
N HIS A 618 -4.34 15.05 16.09
CA HIS A 618 -5.01 13.79 16.37
C HIS A 618 -4.02 12.69 16.79
N GLN A 619 -2.87 12.58 16.14
CA GLN A 619 -1.82 11.61 16.51
C GLN A 619 -1.26 11.88 17.91
N TRP A 620 -0.97 13.13 18.26
CA TRP A 620 -0.51 13.47 19.60
C TRP A 620 -1.58 13.19 20.66
N GLN A 621 -2.85 13.52 20.38
CA GLN A 621 -3.97 13.19 21.27
C GLN A 621 -4.08 11.69 21.52
N MET A 622 -3.94 10.88 20.46
CA MET A 622 -3.91 9.43 20.53
C MET A 622 -2.73 8.92 21.37
N LEU A 623 -1.56 9.52 21.21
CA LEU A 623 -0.36 9.15 21.95
C LEU A 623 -0.49 9.45 23.45
N VAL A 624 -1.09 10.57 23.85
CA VAL A 624 -1.37 10.86 25.28
C VAL A 624 -2.16 9.71 25.91
N GLY A 625 -3.30 9.35 25.30
CA GLY A 625 -4.15 8.28 25.83
C GLY A 625 -3.47 6.91 25.85
N ALA A 626 -2.62 6.62 24.87
CA ALA A 626 -1.90 5.34 24.79
C ALA A 626 -0.75 5.29 25.82
N ALA A 627 -0.03 6.39 26.00
CA ALA A 627 1.09 6.50 26.92
C ALA A 627 0.63 6.39 28.38
N LEU A 628 -0.46 7.07 28.76
CA LEU A 628 -1.03 6.97 30.11
C LEU A 628 -1.45 5.53 30.45
N ARG A 629 -2.05 4.80 29.50
CA ARG A 629 -2.44 3.38 29.71
C ARG A 629 -1.24 2.45 29.90
N ARG A 630 -0.07 2.81 29.39
CA ARG A 630 1.18 2.05 29.55
C ARG A 630 2.05 2.57 30.70
N ASP A 631 1.57 3.53 31.48
CA ASP A 631 2.33 4.22 32.53
C ASP A 631 3.63 4.87 31.99
N ALA A 632 3.62 5.27 30.72
CA ALA A 632 4.74 5.92 30.04
C ALA A 632 4.65 7.45 30.20
N LEU A 633 4.74 7.93 31.44
CA LEU A 633 4.43 9.31 31.82
C LEU A 633 5.26 10.36 31.07
N ASP A 634 6.54 10.08 30.83
CA ASP A 634 7.43 10.98 30.07
C ASP A 634 6.94 11.20 28.64
N ILE A 635 6.43 10.14 27.99
CA ILE A 635 5.92 10.20 26.61
C ILE A 635 4.55 10.89 26.57
N ALA A 636 3.68 10.64 27.56
CA ALA A 636 2.41 11.34 27.69
C ALA A 636 2.63 12.85 27.87
N GLN A 637 3.62 13.23 28.69
CA GLN A 637 4.02 14.61 28.87
C GLN A 637 4.57 15.22 27.57
N GLU A 638 5.49 14.55 26.88
CA GLU A 638 6.01 14.97 25.56
C GLU A 638 4.88 15.27 24.59
N ALA A 639 3.88 14.37 24.52
CA ALA A 639 2.73 14.52 23.64
C ALA A 639 1.84 15.71 24.03
N LEU A 640 1.55 15.92 25.32
CA LEU A 640 0.81 17.08 25.80
C LEU A 640 1.53 18.40 25.49
N ASP A 641 2.85 18.43 25.63
CA ASP A 641 3.66 19.60 25.31
C ASP A 641 3.70 19.89 23.81
N ALA A 642 3.68 18.85 22.96
CA ALA A 642 3.53 19.00 21.51
C ALA A 642 2.14 19.53 21.13
N MET A 643 1.08 19.04 21.76
CA MET A 643 -0.29 19.58 21.58
C MET A 643 -0.37 21.05 22.01
N GLU A 644 0.21 21.44 23.14
CA GLU A 644 0.25 22.84 23.57
C GLU A 644 0.99 23.74 22.57
N GLN A 645 2.06 23.23 21.94
CA GLN A 645 2.78 23.94 20.88
C GLN A 645 1.92 24.14 19.62
N LEU A 646 1.14 23.12 19.21
CA LEU A 646 0.16 23.27 18.13
C LEU A 646 -0.92 24.31 18.50
N ALA A 647 -1.34 24.35 19.76
CA ALA A 647 -2.26 25.35 20.31
C ALA A 647 -1.69 26.79 20.40
N VAL A 648 -0.46 27.03 19.91
CA VAL A 648 0.00 28.40 19.53
C VAL A 648 -0.89 29.01 18.45
N GLN A 649 -1.44 28.18 17.58
CA GLN A 649 -2.45 28.62 16.62
C GLN A 649 -3.84 28.64 17.24
N LYS A 650 -4.58 29.73 17.05
CA LYS A 650 -5.91 29.93 17.64
C LYS A 650 -6.90 28.79 17.36
N ARG A 651 -6.81 28.13 16.19
CA ARG A 651 -7.71 27.02 15.82
C ARG A 651 -7.61 25.79 16.72
N PHE A 652 -6.47 25.59 17.39
CA PHE A 652 -6.26 24.45 18.30
C PHE A 652 -6.43 24.83 19.79
N CYS A 653 -6.69 26.11 20.10
CA CYS A 653 -6.90 26.53 21.50
C CYS A 653 -8.14 25.89 22.13
N GLU A 654 -9.30 25.96 21.46
CA GLU A 654 -10.55 25.37 21.97
C GLU A 654 -10.47 23.83 22.03
N PRO A 655 -9.97 23.12 20.99
CA PRO A 655 -9.67 21.69 21.10
C PRO A 655 -8.79 21.32 22.29
N MET A 656 -7.73 22.09 22.56
CA MET A 656 -6.86 21.87 23.71
C MET A 656 -7.60 22.08 25.03
N LEU A 657 -8.35 23.19 25.15
CA LEU A 657 -9.15 23.48 26.35
C LEU A 657 -10.16 22.38 26.65
N HIS A 658 -10.82 21.86 25.61
CA HIS A 658 -11.77 20.74 25.75
C HIS A 658 -11.06 19.45 26.18
N PHE A 659 -9.90 19.14 25.57
CA PHE A 659 -9.13 17.95 25.89
C PHE A 659 -8.62 17.95 27.35
N ILE A 660 -8.04 19.07 27.81
CA ILE A 660 -7.54 19.21 29.19
C ILE A 660 -8.66 19.56 30.19
N ALA A 661 -9.93 19.58 29.77
CA ALA A 661 -11.07 19.76 30.66
C ALA A 661 -11.21 18.57 31.61
N ASP A 662 -10.95 17.37 31.09
CA ASP A 662 -11.01 16.09 31.79
C ASP A 662 -9.62 15.72 32.36
N LEU A 663 -9.46 15.84 33.68
CA LEU A 663 -8.19 15.59 34.34
C LEU A 663 -7.73 14.13 34.18
N ASP A 664 -8.65 13.17 34.04
CA ASP A 664 -8.33 11.75 33.90
C ASP A 664 -7.63 11.46 32.56
N GLN A 665 -7.73 12.36 31.58
CA GLN A 665 -7.07 12.24 30.27
C GLN A 665 -5.63 12.75 30.26
N VAL A 666 -5.20 13.46 31.30
CA VAL A 666 -3.88 14.12 31.35
C VAL A 666 -3.09 13.82 32.61
N TYR A 667 -3.74 13.43 33.70
CA TYR A 667 -3.10 13.00 34.94
C TYR A 667 -2.56 11.56 34.82
N PRO A 668 -1.38 11.23 35.37
CA PRO A 668 -0.47 12.09 36.15
C PRO A 668 0.58 12.82 35.31
N ALA A 669 0.56 12.72 33.98
CA ALA A 669 1.56 13.36 33.12
C ALA A 669 1.57 14.89 33.26
N TRP A 670 0.40 15.51 33.40
CA TRP A 670 0.24 16.90 33.81
C TRP A 670 -0.48 16.96 35.15
N SER A 671 0.04 17.77 36.07
CA SER A 671 -0.62 18.04 37.34
C SER A 671 -1.77 19.04 37.17
N GLU A 672 -2.65 19.16 38.17
CA GLU A 672 -3.71 20.17 38.17
C GLU A 672 -3.16 21.60 37.95
N THR A 673 -2.01 21.91 38.56
CA THR A 673 -1.34 23.19 38.37
C THR A 673 -0.82 23.41 36.95
N ASP A 674 -0.39 22.36 36.25
CA ASP A 674 0.02 22.44 34.84
C ASP A 674 -1.19 22.71 33.95
N VAL A 675 -2.31 22.02 34.19
CA VAL A 675 -3.57 22.23 33.48
C VAL A 675 -4.08 23.66 33.65
N LEU A 676 -4.10 24.19 34.89
CA LEU A 676 -4.52 25.57 35.16
C LEU A 676 -3.64 26.61 34.44
N ARG A 677 -2.32 26.39 34.39
CA ARG A 677 -1.37 27.25 33.65
C ARG A 677 -1.65 27.20 32.15
N ALA A 678 -1.85 26.01 31.58
CA ALA A 678 -2.17 25.84 30.16
C ALA A 678 -3.51 26.53 29.83
N ARG A 679 -4.56 26.31 30.62
CA ARG A 679 -5.87 26.95 30.44
C ARG A 679 -5.79 28.46 30.45
N PHE A 680 -5.09 29.05 31.42
CA PHE A 680 -4.85 30.49 31.47
C PHE A 680 -4.23 31.02 30.14
N ARG A 681 -3.17 30.39 29.65
CA ARG A 681 -2.48 30.81 28.40
C ARG A 681 -3.39 30.70 27.18
N LEU A 682 -4.14 29.62 27.07
CA LEU A 682 -5.05 29.36 25.96
C LEU A 682 -6.23 30.36 25.96
N LEU A 683 -6.84 30.60 27.12
CA LEU A 683 -7.94 31.57 27.28
C LEU A 683 -7.49 33.00 26.97
N ARG A 684 -6.30 33.41 27.43
CA ARG A 684 -5.68 34.70 27.03
C ARG A 684 -5.51 34.81 25.52
N ARG A 685 -5.04 33.75 24.87
CA ARG A 685 -4.85 33.73 23.40
C ARG A 685 -6.16 33.83 22.63
N LEU A 686 -7.25 33.33 23.21
CA LEU A 686 -8.61 33.49 22.69
C LEU A 686 -9.24 34.85 23.01
N GLY A 687 -8.60 35.69 23.85
CA GLY A 687 -9.15 36.97 24.30
C GLY A 687 -10.22 36.84 25.40
N ARG A 688 -10.31 35.68 26.06
CA ARG A 688 -11.25 35.38 27.15
C ARG A 688 -10.61 35.71 28.49
N ASP A 689 -10.30 36.99 28.69
CA ASP A 689 -9.49 37.45 29.82
C ASP A 689 -10.14 37.18 31.18
N ALA A 690 -11.45 37.35 31.31
CA ALA A 690 -12.18 37.08 32.54
C ALA A 690 -12.03 35.62 32.98
N ASP A 691 -12.22 34.68 32.05
CA ASP A 691 -12.05 33.24 32.30
C ASP A 691 -10.59 32.93 32.62
N ALA A 692 -9.64 33.56 31.91
CA ALA A 692 -8.22 33.37 32.17
C ALA A 692 -7.83 33.82 33.60
N TYR A 693 -8.37 34.95 34.08
CA TYR A 693 -8.15 35.43 35.43
C TYR A 693 -8.78 34.53 36.49
N ALA A 694 -9.93 33.90 36.20
CA ALA A 694 -10.50 32.88 37.07
C ALA A 694 -9.55 31.67 37.20
N GLN A 695 -8.92 31.23 36.11
CA GLN A 695 -7.96 30.12 36.15
C GLN A 695 -6.67 30.48 36.92
N LEU A 696 -6.14 31.71 36.78
CA LEU A 696 -5.01 32.16 37.61
C LEU A 696 -5.40 32.19 39.09
N ARG A 697 -6.63 32.60 39.41
CA ARG A 697 -7.11 32.64 40.78
C ARG A 697 -7.18 31.23 41.39
N GLU A 698 -7.71 30.27 40.65
CA GLU A 698 -7.69 28.86 41.05
C GLU A 698 -6.25 28.36 41.27
N LEU A 699 -5.35 28.68 40.34
CA LEU A 699 -3.92 28.33 40.44
C LEU A 699 -3.26 28.93 41.68
N PHE A 700 -3.59 30.17 42.05
CA PHE A 700 -3.10 30.80 43.27
C PHE A 700 -3.49 29.97 44.50
N PHE A 701 -4.77 29.63 44.65
CA PHE A 701 -5.24 28.87 45.81
C PHE A 701 -4.69 27.44 45.85
N ALA A 702 -4.52 26.80 44.70
CA ALA A 702 -3.90 25.48 44.61
C ALA A 702 -2.45 25.46 45.13
N MET A 703 -1.73 26.59 45.04
CA MET A 703 -0.33 26.70 45.45
C MET A 703 -0.13 27.45 46.76
N ARG A 704 -1.07 28.27 47.20
CA ARG A 704 -0.91 29.25 48.30
C ARG A 704 -0.30 28.64 49.57
N ASP A 705 -0.84 27.51 50.01
CA ASP A 705 -0.52 26.95 51.33
C ASP A 705 0.70 26.02 51.29
N HIS A 706 1.00 25.43 50.14
CA HIS A 706 2.08 24.44 50.00
C HIS A 706 3.31 24.98 49.27
N ARG A 707 3.14 26.01 48.43
CA ARG A 707 4.17 26.63 47.60
C ARG A 707 3.96 28.15 47.52
N PRO A 708 4.05 28.89 48.64
CA PRO A 708 3.73 30.32 48.71
C PRO A 708 4.57 31.18 47.75
N GLN A 709 5.81 30.79 47.47
CA GLN A 709 6.66 31.46 46.47
C GLN A 709 6.13 31.30 45.04
N GLU A 710 5.57 30.14 44.67
CA GLU A 710 4.90 29.96 43.38
C GLU A 710 3.56 30.72 43.33
N ALA A 711 2.83 30.78 44.44
CA ALA A 711 1.61 31.58 44.53
C ALA A 711 1.89 33.10 44.40
N ALA A 712 3.01 33.60 44.94
CA ALA A 712 3.43 34.98 44.78
C ALA A 712 3.62 35.36 43.30
N GLN A 713 4.18 34.45 42.50
CA GLN A 713 4.34 34.65 41.04
C GLN A 713 3.00 34.78 40.34
N VAL A 714 1.96 34.10 40.82
CA VAL A 714 0.61 34.23 40.25
C VAL A 714 0.08 35.65 40.46
N LEU A 715 0.35 36.28 41.61
CA LEU A 715 0.02 37.69 41.85
C LEU A 715 0.76 38.64 40.91
N GLU A 716 2.04 38.36 40.65
CA GLU A 716 2.82 39.13 39.67
C GLU A 716 2.26 38.97 38.25
N LEU A 717 1.84 37.75 37.86
CA LEU A 717 1.19 37.50 36.57
C LEU A 717 -0.14 38.26 36.43
N PHE A 718 -0.94 38.38 37.49
CA PHE A 718 -2.12 39.26 37.48
C PHE A 718 -1.74 40.71 37.18
N ALA A 719 -0.68 41.22 37.80
CA ALA A 719 -0.20 42.58 37.58
C ALA A 719 0.34 42.78 36.15
N GLU A 720 1.13 41.84 35.64
CA GLU A 720 1.67 41.86 34.27
C GLU A 720 0.55 41.85 33.22
N CYS A 721 -0.50 41.08 33.46
CA CYS A 721 -1.68 41.04 32.58
C CYS A 721 -2.59 42.26 32.74
N ARG A 722 -2.30 43.17 33.68
CA ARG A 722 -3.15 44.30 34.05
C ARG A 722 -4.56 43.85 34.42
N ALA A 723 -4.67 42.76 35.16
CA ALA A 723 -5.95 42.25 35.62
C ALA A 723 -6.64 43.30 36.52
N PRO A 724 -7.98 43.48 36.39
CA PRO A 724 -8.71 44.36 37.30
C PRO A 724 -8.53 43.93 38.75
N GLY A 725 -8.36 44.90 39.67
CA GLY A 725 -8.11 44.61 41.09
C GLY A 725 -9.20 43.76 41.77
N ALA A 726 -10.41 43.71 41.19
CA ALA A 726 -11.48 42.81 41.65
C ALA A 726 -11.09 41.32 41.67
N TYR A 727 -10.14 40.89 40.82
CA TYR A 727 -9.66 39.51 40.78
C TYR A 727 -8.61 39.18 41.85
N THR A 728 -7.93 40.21 42.39
CA THR A 728 -6.78 40.07 43.30
C THR A 728 -7.05 40.54 44.73
N MET A 729 -8.20 41.18 44.99
CA MET A 729 -8.47 41.93 46.22
C MET A 729 -8.37 41.09 47.50
N ASP A 730 -8.70 39.80 47.42
CA ASP A 730 -8.68 38.83 48.52
C ASP A 730 -7.57 37.78 48.39
N LEU A 731 -6.68 37.94 47.39
CA LEU A 731 -5.53 37.06 47.21
C LEU A 731 -4.41 37.53 48.13
N HIS A 732 -4.36 36.91 49.31
CA HIS A 732 -3.31 37.17 50.30
C HIS A 732 -2.45 35.93 50.46
N LEU A 733 -1.14 36.15 50.42
CA LEU A 733 -0.21 35.10 50.80
C LEU A 733 -0.20 34.96 52.34
N PRO A 734 0.14 33.77 52.88
CA PRO A 734 0.42 33.62 54.31
C PRO A 734 1.51 34.62 54.75
N ASN A 735 1.72 34.85 56.05
CA ASN A 735 2.68 35.84 56.59
C ASN A 735 4.19 35.60 56.25
N TRP A 736 4.54 34.87 55.19
CA TRP A 736 5.91 34.60 54.76
C TRP A 736 6.71 35.88 54.48
N GLU A 737 6.09 36.94 53.96
CA GLU A 737 6.75 38.23 53.69
C GLU A 737 7.33 38.88 54.96
N ARG A 738 6.79 38.57 56.15
CA ARG A 738 7.31 39.10 57.43
C ARG A 738 8.59 38.40 57.89
N GLU A 739 8.85 37.17 57.48
CA GLU A 739 10.08 36.45 57.84
C GLU A 739 11.27 36.78 56.92
N GLU A 740 11.03 37.46 55.78
CA GLU A 740 12.06 37.82 54.81
C GLU A 740 12.68 39.20 55.08
N HIS A 741 11.97 40.07 55.78
CA HIS A 741 12.42 41.43 56.13
C HIS A 741 13.23 41.53 57.44
N LEU A 742 13.62 40.42 58.08
CA LEU A 742 14.16 40.44 59.45
C LEU A 742 15.58 39.90 59.67
N ALA A 743 16.38 39.70 58.63
CA ALA A 743 17.80 39.39 58.82
C ALA A 743 18.72 40.45 58.16
N PRO A 744 18.78 41.70 58.70
CA PRO A 744 19.77 42.70 58.26
C PRO A 744 21.22 42.18 58.31
N ASP A 745 21.47 41.13 59.09
CA ASP A 745 22.74 40.40 59.13
C ASP A 745 23.12 39.73 57.80
N ILE A 746 22.16 39.24 57.01
CA ILE A 746 22.46 38.56 55.73
C ILE A 746 22.99 39.55 54.68
N ASP A 747 22.36 40.72 54.56
CA ASP A 747 22.80 41.74 53.60
C ASP A 747 24.19 42.26 53.97
N ALA A 748 24.45 42.49 55.27
CA ALA A 748 25.78 42.90 55.77
C ALA A 748 26.86 41.84 55.48
N ARG A 749 26.54 40.54 55.60
CA ARG A 749 27.46 39.44 55.27
C ARG A 749 27.77 39.34 53.78
N LEU A 750 26.77 39.51 52.93
CA LEU A 750 26.95 39.55 51.47
C LEU A 750 27.76 40.78 51.03
N GLU A 751 27.53 41.94 51.65
CA GLU A 751 28.34 43.16 51.46
C GLU A 751 29.78 42.97 51.94
N ALA A 752 30.00 42.20 53.02
CA ALA A 752 31.33 41.82 53.49
C ALA A 752 32.05 40.80 52.57
N GLY A 753 31.42 40.37 51.48
CA GLY A 753 32.02 39.52 50.46
C GLY A 753 31.83 38.01 50.68
N GLU A 754 30.85 37.60 51.47
CA GLU A 754 30.55 36.17 51.62
C GLU A 754 30.12 35.54 50.28
N CYS A 755 30.68 34.38 49.96
CA CYS A 755 30.48 33.75 48.67
C CYS A 755 29.09 33.11 48.52
N VAL A 756 28.43 33.38 47.38
CA VAL A 756 27.23 32.68 46.89
C VAL A 756 27.37 32.45 45.39
N ASN A 757 27.14 31.22 44.95
CA ASN A 757 27.05 30.83 43.56
C ASN A 757 25.57 30.74 43.15
N VAL A 758 25.15 31.64 42.26
CA VAL A 758 23.80 31.68 41.70
C VAL A 758 23.83 31.15 40.27
N LEU A 759 23.01 30.15 39.96
CA LEU A 759 22.77 29.74 38.57
C LEU A 759 21.50 30.43 38.07
N PHE A 760 21.59 31.28 37.07
CA PHE A 760 20.43 31.89 36.42
C PHE A 760 20.13 31.16 35.11
N VAL A 761 18.94 30.56 35.00
CA VAL A 761 18.50 29.79 33.83
C VAL A 761 17.33 30.46 33.13
N GLY A 762 17.44 30.58 31.82
CA GLY A 762 16.44 31.16 30.94
C GLY A 762 16.83 32.52 30.38
N GLY A 763 16.05 32.98 29.39
CA GLY A 763 16.32 34.17 28.60
C GLY A 763 16.85 33.86 27.21
N ASN A 764 16.91 34.90 26.37
CA ASN A 764 17.36 34.83 24.98
C ASN A 764 18.41 35.92 24.70
N GLU A 765 18.66 36.23 23.43
CA GLU A 765 19.64 37.22 22.99
C GLU A 765 19.39 38.64 23.54
N ILE A 766 18.15 38.95 23.96
CA ILE A 766 17.82 40.23 24.60
C ILE A 766 18.40 40.27 26.00
N GLN A 767 18.18 39.23 26.81
CA GLN A 767 18.71 39.16 28.18
C GLN A 767 20.23 39.05 28.19
N ALA A 768 20.84 38.45 27.16
CA ALA A 768 22.29 38.41 27.00
C ALA A 768 22.95 39.80 27.09
N ARG A 769 22.26 40.84 26.58
CA ARG A 769 22.75 42.22 26.58
C ARG A 769 22.85 42.83 27.97
N TYR A 770 22.14 42.28 28.96
CA TYR A 770 22.13 42.80 30.33
C TYR A 770 23.14 42.11 31.25
N ILE A 771 23.75 40.99 30.84
CA ILE A 771 24.54 40.13 31.72
C ILE A 771 25.70 40.88 32.37
N GLU A 772 26.53 41.56 31.57
CA GLU A 772 27.74 42.22 32.09
C GLU A 772 27.39 43.37 33.03
N ASP A 773 26.32 44.10 32.73
CA ASP A 773 25.82 45.20 33.56
C ASP A 773 25.20 44.68 34.87
N ILE A 774 24.44 43.57 34.82
CA ILE A 774 23.94 42.90 36.03
C ILE A 774 25.10 42.40 36.89
N LYS A 775 26.11 41.76 36.30
CA LYS A 775 27.30 41.28 37.02
C LYS A 775 28.07 42.44 37.67
N ALA A 776 28.25 43.54 36.95
CA ALA A 776 28.92 44.73 37.49
C ALA A 776 28.17 45.31 38.69
N GLN A 777 26.84 45.46 38.59
CA GLN A 777 26.01 45.97 39.69
C GLN A 777 25.98 45.03 40.90
N LEU A 778 25.96 43.71 40.65
CA LEU A 778 26.03 42.72 41.71
C LEU A 778 27.39 42.73 42.40
N HIS A 779 28.50 42.85 41.66
CA HIS A 779 29.83 42.89 42.23
C HIS A 779 30.10 44.18 43.02
N GLU A 780 29.59 45.32 42.56
CA GLU A 780 29.67 46.59 43.28
C GLU A 780 28.98 46.53 44.65
N ARG A 781 27.83 45.87 44.71
CA ARG A 781 27.05 45.75 45.95
C ARG A 781 27.48 44.60 46.83
N TRP A 782 27.68 43.42 46.25
CA TRP A 782 27.88 42.13 46.92
C TRP A 782 29.05 41.38 46.24
N PRO A 783 30.31 41.74 46.57
CA PRO A 783 31.48 41.32 45.80
C PRO A 783 31.73 39.80 45.81
N GLY A 784 31.17 39.08 46.78
CA GLY A 784 31.26 37.62 46.90
C GLY A 784 30.28 36.83 46.02
N ILE A 785 29.32 37.48 45.35
CA ILE A 785 28.32 36.78 44.54
C ILE A 785 28.84 36.51 43.13
N SER A 786 28.81 35.23 42.76
CA SER A 786 29.07 34.78 41.40
C SER A 786 27.76 34.34 40.74
N VAL A 787 27.48 34.85 39.54
CA VAL A 787 26.29 34.45 38.78
C VAL A 787 26.70 33.81 37.46
N GLU A 788 26.28 32.56 37.27
CA GLU A 788 26.41 31.85 36.02
C GLU A 788 25.09 31.94 35.24
N PHE A 789 25.11 32.55 34.07
CA PHE A 789 23.94 32.66 33.20
C PHE A 789 23.92 31.53 32.18
N ARG A 790 22.77 30.86 32.08
CA ARG A 790 22.46 29.88 31.03
C ARG A 790 21.20 30.32 30.29
N LEU A 791 21.44 31.06 29.21
CA LEU A 791 20.41 31.50 28.30
C LEU A 791 20.10 30.37 27.32
N THR A 792 18.94 29.75 27.47
CA THR A 792 18.55 28.57 26.68
C THR A 792 17.99 28.93 25.31
N GLY A 793 17.88 30.24 25.00
CA GLY A 793 17.34 30.74 23.73
C GLY A 793 15.90 30.30 23.46
N TRP A 794 15.23 29.75 24.47
CA TRP A 794 13.95 29.05 24.34
C TRP A 794 13.97 27.97 23.25
N SER A 795 15.13 27.32 23.02
CA SER A 795 15.31 26.32 21.97
C SER A 795 14.47 25.06 22.23
N SER A 796 14.11 24.35 21.15
CA SER A 796 13.32 23.10 21.24
C SER A 796 14.13 21.90 21.67
N ASN A 797 15.46 21.99 21.63
CA ASN A 797 16.36 20.85 21.78
C ASN A 797 16.96 20.79 23.19
N TRP A 798 16.09 20.81 24.20
CA TRP A 798 16.47 20.98 25.60
C TRP A 798 17.01 19.70 26.26
N GLY A 799 16.85 18.52 25.66
CA GLY A 799 17.22 17.24 26.29
C GLY A 799 18.69 17.17 26.74
N ARG A 800 19.63 17.55 25.86
CA ARG A 800 21.06 17.61 26.23
C ARG A 800 21.39 18.79 27.14
N GLU A 801 20.64 19.89 27.03
CA GLU A 801 20.83 21.06 27.88
C GLU A 801 20.40 20.77 29.32
N VAL A 802 19.35 19.97 29.52
CA VAL A 802 18.84 19.58 30.85
C VAL A 802 19.93 18.94 31.69
N ASP A 803 20.67 17.96 31.15
CA ASP A 803 21.70 17.26 31.92
C ASP A 803 22.90 18.14 32.23
N GLY A 804 23.18 19.11 31.34
CA GLY A 804 24.18 20.14 31.59
C GLY A 804 23.71 21.10 32.69
N LEU A 805 22.45 21.53 32.66
CA LEU A 805 21.84 22.42 33.65
C LEU A 805 21.72 21.76 35.02
N LYS A 806 21.39 20.46 35.10
CA LYS A 806 21.38 19.69 36.34
C LYS A 806 22.77 19.68 36.98
N ARG A 807 23.82 19.39 36.21
CA ARG A 807 25.22 19.45 36.68
C ARG A 807 25.68 20.84 37.12
N LEU A 808 25.18 21.90 36.48
CA LEU A 808 25.48 23.27 36.92
C LEU A 808 24.70 23.63 38.18
N ALA A 809 23.43 23.23 38.25
CA ALA A 809 22.60 23.39 39.43
C ALA A 809 23.19 22.65 40.63
N GLU A 810 23.86 21.51 40.40
CA GLU A 810 24.58 20.75 41.41
C GLU A 810 25.70 21.54 42.12
N ASN A 811 26.30 22.49 41.41
CA ASN A 811 27.39 23.34 41.91
C ASN A 811 26.91 24.73 42.37
N ALA A 812 25.63 25.04 42.19
CA ALA A 812 25.03 26.29 42.62
C ALA A 812 24.46 26.17 44.03
N ASP A 813 24.57 27.25 44.81
CA ASP A 813 23.96 27.37 46.14
C ASP A 813 22.45 27.65 46.02
N VAL A 814 22.05 28.30 44.92
CA VAL A 814 20.66 28.66 44.61
C VAL A 814 20.48 28.82 43.10
N VAL A 815 19.29 28.49 42.60
CA VAL A 815 18.97 28.61 41.17
C VAL A 815 17.89 29.67 40.95
N VAL A 816 18.05 30.52 39.94
CA VAL A 816 17.01 31.44 39.48
C VAL A 816 16.47 30.93 38.15
N LEU A 817 15.14 30.73 38.05
CA LEU A 817 14.48 30.20 36.86
C LEU A 817 13.56 31.25 36.24
N MET A 818 13.78 31.66 35.00
CA MET A 818 12.83 32.55 34.33
C MET A 818 11.49 31.86 34.06
N THR A 819 10.39 32.54 34.36
CA THR A 819 9.02 32.01 34.22
C THR A 819 8.63 31.77 32.75
N MET A 820 9.30 32.47 31.83
CA MET A 820 9.16 32.31 30.37
C MET A 820 9.97 31.15 29.78
N MET A 821 10.63 30.32 30.61
CA MET A 821 11.22 29.08 30.14
C MET A 821 10.12 28.14 29.58
N ARG A 822 10.47 27.34 28.56
CA ARG A 822 9.58 26.27 28.10
C ARG A 822 9.19 25.39 29.29
N THR A 823 7.92 25.01 29.33
CA THR A 823 7.32 24.25 30.43
C THR A 823 8.06 22.95 30.71
N THR A 824 8.46 22.22 29.67
CA THR A 824 9.26 20.98 29.76
C THR A 824 10.57 21.18 30.50
N LEU A 825 11.43 22.06 29.99
CA LEU A 825 12.74 22.35 30.56
C LEU A 825 12.61 22.88 31.98
N GLY A 826 11.67 23.82 32.21
CA GLY A 826 11.40 24.37 33.52
C GLY A 826 10.84 23.34 34.52
N ARG A 827 10.04 22.36 34.06
CA ARG A 827 9.54 21.27 34.90
C ARG A 827 10.66 20.30 35.27
N ALA A 828 11.40 19.81 34.28
CA ALA A 828 12.52 18.88 34.48
C ALA A 828 13.60 19.47 35.41
N LEU A 829 13.89 20.77 35.29
CA LEU A 829 14.86 21.43 36.16
C LEU A 829 14.31 21.63 37.58
N ARG A 830 13.04 22.04 37.74
CA ARG A 830 12.41 22.17 39.08
C ARG A 830 12.35 20.82 39.81
N GLU A 831 12.06 19.74 39.09
CA GLU A 831 12.07 18.40 39.64
C GLU A 831 13.47 17.99 40.10
N ALA A 832 14.48 18.22 39.27
CA ALA A 832 15.88 17.96 39.64
C ALA A 832 16.37 18.79 40.83
N LEU A 833 15.77 19.96 41.06
CA LEU A 833 16.07 20.81 42.20
C LEU A 833 15.35 20.35 43.48
N ASN A 834 14.44 19.38 43.42
CA ASN A 834 13.77 18.86 44.61
C ASN A 834 14.49 17.63 45.22
N ASP A 835 15.43 17.00 44.50
CA ASP A 835 16.17 15.83 44.97
C ASP A 835 17.67 15.84 44.56
N PRO A 836 18.59 16.23 45.46
CA PRO A 836 18.33 16.77 46.79
C PRO A 836 17.69 18.18 46.70
N PRO A 837 16.88 18.58 47.70
CA PRO A 837 16.19 19.86 47.68
C PRO A 837 17.19 21.02 47.69
N ARG A 838 17.14 21.83 46.64
CA ARG A 838 17.92 23.04 46.42
C ARG A 838 16.99 24.24 46.33
N PRO A 839 17.33 25.36 47.01
CA PRO A 839 16.52 26.55 46.90
C PRO A 839 16.55 27.05 45.46
N TRP A 840 15.38 27.41 44.94
CA TRP A 840 15.29 28.10 43.67
C TRP A 840 14.26 29.22 43.74
N VAL A 841 14.46 30.22 42.90
CA VAL A 841 13.70 31.45 42.87
C VAL A 841 13.20 31.69 41.45
N PRO A 842 11.93 32.02 41.25
CA PRO A 842 11.44 32.44 39.95
C PRO A 842 11.97 33.82 39.52
N CYS A 843 12.10 34.03 38.22
CA CYS A 843 12.26 35.35 37.61
C CYS A 843 11.10 35.58 36.64
N THR A 844 10.05 36.22 37.14
CA THR A 844 8.80 36.53 36.41
C THR A 844 8.97 37.61 35.36
N GLY A 845 9.69 38.68 35.70
CA GLY A 845 9.97 39.74 34.74
C GLY A 845 11.07 39.39 33.73
N THR A 846 10.98 39.96 32.53
CA THR A 846 11.96 39.77 31.43
C THR A 846 13.02 40.87 31.34
N GLY A 847 12.87 41.95 32.12
CA GLY A 847 13.76 43.10 32.12
C GLY A 847 14.89 43.00 33.14
N LYS A 848 15.96 43.77 32.93
CA LYS A 848 17.15 43.82 33.79
C LYS A 848 16.82 43.94 35.29
N LYS A 849 15.92 44.85 35.67
CA LYS A 849 15.55 45.09 37.08
C LYS A 849 14.96 43.84 37.71
N ALA A 850 14.09 43.12 37.00
CA ALA A 850 13.49 41.88 37.50
C ALA A 850 14.55 40.80 37.72
N MET A 851 15.43 40.60 36.74
CA MET A 851 16.56 39.65 36.86
C MET A 851 17.42 39.97 38.08
N LEU A 852 17.77 41.25 38.27
CA LEU A 852 18.59 41.71 39.40
C LEU A 852 17.87 41.49 40.74
N THR A 853 16.58 41.81 40.83
CA THR A 853 15.76 41.56 42.03
C THR A 853 15.68 40.07 42.37
N SER A 854 15.45 39.20 41.37
CA SER A 854 15.39 37.75 41.58
C SER A 854 16.73 37.17 42.02
N ILE A 855 17.84 37.63 41.44
CA ILE A 855 19.19 37.23 41.89
C ILE A 855 19.44 37.70 43.32
N HIS A 856 19.05 38.93 43.67
CA HIS A 856 19.21 39.43 45.03
C HIS A 856 18.45 38.59 46.05
N HIS A 857 17.21 38.23 45.72
CA HIS A 857 16.38 37.39 46.57
C HIS A 857 16.95 35.97 46.69
N ALA A 858 17.41 35.37 45.58
CA ALA A 858 18.09 34.07 45.58
C ALA A 858 19.33 34.05 46.49
N ALA A 859 20.18 35.07 46.39
CA ALA A 859 21.40 35.12 47.21
C ALA A 859 21.10 35.17 48.72
N ARG A 860 20.05 35.90 49.12
CA ARG A 860 19.58 35.92 50.51
C ARG A 860 19.05 34.56 50.95
N LEU A 861 18.28 33.89 50.09
CA LEU A 861 17.72 32.57 50.36
C LEU A 861 18.81 31.52 50.57
N ALA A 862 19.86 31.53 49.74
CA ALA A 862 21.02 30.64 49.87
C ALA A 862 21.70 30.77 51.25
N LYS A 863 21.80 31.99 51.77
CA LYS A 863 22.40 32.27 53.08
C LYS A 863 21.48 31.97 54.26
N LYS A 864 20.17 32.01 54.07
CA LYS A 864 19.19 31.62 55.09
C LYS A 864 19.23 30.10 55.34
N GLY A 865 19.45 29.30 54.30
CA GLY A 865 19.50 27.83 54.37
C GLY A 865 20.79 27.21 54.91
N THR A 866 21.85 28.00 55.15
CA THR A 866 23.17 27.53 55.61
C THR A 866 23.38 27.64 57.13
N VAL A 867 22.32 27.81 57.91
CA VAL A 867 22.42 27.62 59.37
C VAL A 867 22.64 26.12 59.62
N PRO A 868 23.77 25.70 60.21
CA PRO A 868 23.97 24.31 60.56
C PRO A 868 22.90 23.90 61.57
N ILE A 869 22.19 22.81 61.28
CA ILE A 869 21.28 22.16 62.24
C ILE A 869 22.08 21.67 63.45
#